data_AF-A0AAE4RHR0-F1
#
_entry.id   AF-A0AAE4RHR0-F1
#
_cell.length_a   1.000
_cell.length_b   1.000
_cell.length_c   1.000
_cell.angle_alpha   90.00
_cell.angle_beta   90.00
_cell.angle_gamma   90.00
#
_symmetry.space_group_name_H-M   'P 1'
#
loop_
_entity.id
_entity.type
_entity.pdbx_description
1 polymer ?
#
loop_
_entity_poly.entity_id
_entity_poly.type
_entity_poly.pdbx_seq_one_letter_code
_entity_poly.pdbx_strand_id
1 'polypeptide(L)'
;VVAMLRLVADPTAGAAAMRVLTGARWRLGARDIAALWQRARALGGTAGGTAPPSPEAIARAADPSHVDADTVCLADAIADPGPAGSYSAAGYQRITALGAELSALRAHLGHPLADLVAEVRRVLGVDCEVRAAAGVAAGWAGTEHLDAFADIVAGYAERADGAATRLDASATASVAGLLGFLDAAEAVENGLAPAPLAVARDRVQVLTVHSAKGLEWEVVAVAHLSGGTFPSTASRSTWLTDAAELPPLLRGDRAAAGALGIPVLDTSDVTNRKQLSDKISEHRRQLDQRRVDEERRLLYVAITRAEDTLLLSGHHWGATGVKPRGPSDFLVEIKDVIDRAAVAGDPCGTVEHWAPSPADGERNPLRDNVIEAVWPADPLAVRREEVERGAALVRRALAAGPGRPCADVDGWAADVDALLAERARLIEPPVRALPGQLSVSSLVGLARDPAGAAQRLRHRLPSRPDPHALLGNAFHSWVQKFYGAECLFDLGDLPGAADSDVGDSAELAALQAAFTESPWAARTPVAVEVPFEMPIGETLVRGRIDAVFADPDGGATVVDWKTGEPPHGAEALRQAAVQLAVYRMAWAALAGVAESSVRTAFYYVRAGTTVVPDELPSAAELAGLLIDPDGKRCDPRRPSIGEAVPVVT
;
A
#
# COMPACT_ATOMS: atom_id res chain seq x y z
N VAL A 1 -0.92 7.96 -11.60
CA VAL A 1 -0.98 6.89 -10.57
C VAL A 1 -2.12 5.91 -10.87
N VAL A 2 -3.40 6.32 -10.77
CA VAL A 2 -4.56 5.42 -11.00
C VAL A 2 -4.52 4.67 -12.34
N ALA A 3 -4.21 5.33 -13.47
CA ALA A 3 -4.10 4.64 -14.76
C ALA A 3 -2.99 3.57 -14.80
N MET A 4 -1.88 3.78 -14.07
CA MET A 4 -0.83 2.75 -13.96
C MET A 4 -1.31 1.59 -13.08
N LEU A 5 -1.96 1.88 -11.95
CA LEU A 5 -2.57 0.86 -11.09
C LEU A 5 -3.59 0.01 -11.85
N ARG A 6 -4.46 0.64 -12.66
CA ARG A 6 -5.40 -0.06 -13.54
C ARG A 6 -4.69 -0.98 -14.52
N LEU A 7 -3.64 -0.50 -15.20
CA LEU A 7 -2.89 -1.30 -16.17
C LEU A 7 -2.12 -2.48 -15.53
N VAL A 8 -1.68 -2.31 -14.28
CA VAL A 8 -1.02 -3.36 -13.50
C VAL A 8 -2.03 -4.45 -13.11
N ALA A 9 -3.22 -4.07 -12.63
CA ALA A 9 -4.25 -4.98 -12.13
C ALA A 9 -5.12 -5.61 -13.22
N ASP A 10 -5.48 -4.85 -14.25
CA ASP A 10 -6.34 -5.27 -15.34
C ASP A 10 -5.66 -4.98 -16.71
N PRO A 11 -5.14 -6.01 -17.39
CA PRO A 11 -4.50 -5.85 -18.70
C PRO A 11 -5.50 -5.42 -19.80
N THR A 12 -6.80 -5.60 -19.58
CA THR A 12 -7.85 -5.26 -20.55
C THR A 12 -8.27 -3.79 -20.50
N ALA A 13 -7.78 -3.02 -19.51
CA ALA A 13 -8.06 -1.60 -19.33
C ALA A 13 -7.40 -0.72 -20.42
N GLY A 14 -7.89 -0.79 -21.66
CA GLY A 14 -7.31 -0.13 -22.83
C GLY A 14 -7.22 1.39 -22.73
N ALA A 15 -8.21 2.04 -22.08
CA ALA A 15 -8.16 3.49 -21.84
C ALA A 15 -7.00 3.88 -20.90
N ALA A 16 -6.74 3.08 -19.87
CA ALA A 16 -5.63 3.27 -18.95
C ALA A 16 -4.28 3.03 -19.66
N ALA A 17 -4.20 1.99 -20.52
CA ALA A 17 -3.04 1.76 -21.37
C ALA A 17 -2.73 2.97 -22.25
N MET A 18 -3.75 3.53 -22.94
CA MET A 18 -3.57 4.71 -23.78
C MET A 18 -3.11 5.94 -22.97
N ARG A 19 -3.64 6.15 -21.76
CA ARG A 19 -3.21 7.23 -20.86
C ARG A 19 -1.73 7.11 -20.48
N VAL A 20 -1.23 5.89 -20.26
CA VAL A 20 0.18 5.63 -19.95
C VAL A 20 1.05 5.80 -21.20
N LEU A 21 0.73 5.11 -22.31
CA LEU A 21 1.52 5.10 -23.54
C LEU A 21 1.68 6.49 -24.18
N THR A 22 0.62 7.30 -24.14
CA THR A 22 0.60 8.66 -24.73
C THR A 22 0.97 9.76 -23.73
N GLY A 23 1.20 9.42 -22.46
CA GLY A 23 1.56 10.38 -21.41
C GLY A 23 2.95 11.01 -21.63
N ALA A 24 3.22 12.09 -20.89
CA ALA A 24 4.44 12.90 -21.05
C ALA A 24 5.76 12.13 -20.87
N ARG A 25 5.75 11.01 -20.13
CA ARG A 25 6.92 10.14 -19.90
C ARG A 25 7.31 9.34 -21.16
N TRP A 26 6.35 8.61 -21.75
CA TRP A 26 6.62 7.66 -22.83
C TRP A 26 6.38 8.25 -24.23
N ARG A 27 5.35 9.10 -24.39
CA ARG A 27 5.02 9.82 -25.62
C ARG A 27 5.16 8.96 -26.88
N LEU A 28 4.55 7.77 -26.90
CA LEU A 28 4.53 6.96 -28.12
C LEU A 28 3.72 7.66 -29.21
N GLY A 29 4.27 7.67 -30.42
CA GLY A 29 3.60 8.25 -31.58
C GLY A 29 2.53 7.32 -32.16
N ALA A 30 1.65 7.87 -33.00
CA ALA A 30 0.55 7.14 -33.62
C ALA A 30 1.02 5.87 -34.37
N ARG A 31 2.18 5.94 -35.04
CA ARG A 31 2.77 4.81 -35.76
C ARG A 31 3.12 3.64 -34.83
N ASP A 32 3.81 3.91 -33.73
CA ASP A 32 4.25 2.86 -32.81
C ASP A 32 3.06 2.27 -32.03
N ILE A 33 2.04 3.08 -31.72
CA ILE A 33 0.79 2.61 -31.13
C ILE A 33 0.03 1.70 -32.09
N ALA A 34 -0.07 2.08 -33.37
CA ALA A 34 -0.72 1.25 -34.38
C ALA A 34 0.03 -0.08 -34.59
N ALA A 35 1.37 -0.07 -34.58
CA ALA A 35 2.19 -1.27 -34.65
C ALA A 35 1.98 -2.18 -33.43
N LEU A 36 1.89 -1.60 -32.24
CA LEU A 36 1.61 -2.32 -31.00
C LEU A 36 0.22 -2.99 -31.04
N TRP A 37 -0.78 -2.30 -31.59
CA TRP A 37 -2.11 -2.88 -31.80
C TRP A 37 -2.10 -4.04 -32.81
N GLN A 38 -1.31 -3.92 -33.89
CA GLN A 38 -1.12 -5.03 -34.83
C GLN A 38 -0.49 -6.25 -34.14
N ARG A 39 0.47 -6.03 -33.22
CA ARG A 39 1.05 -7.10 -32.40
C ARG A 39 0.01 -7.73 -31.47
N ALA A 40 -0.79 -6.92 -30.76
CA ALA A 40 -1.86 -7.41 -29.90
C ALA A 40 -2.83 -8.33 -30.67
N ARG A 41 -3.25 -7.91 -31.87
CA ARG A 41 -4.11 -8.73 -32.74
C ARG A 41 -3.45 -10.02 -33.22
N ALA A 42 -2.14 -10.02 -33.42
CA ALA A 42 -1.41 -11.24 -33.77
C ALA A 42 -1.31 -12.21 -32.59
N LEU A 43 -1.23 -11.72 -31.35
CA LEU A 43 -1.19 -12.52 -30.13
C LEU A 43 -2.55 -13.15 -29.79
N GLY A 44 -3.65 -12.40 -29.90
CA GLY A 44 -5.00 -12.91 -29.65
C GLY A 44 -5.57 -13.84 -30.75
N GLY A 45 -4.75 -14.25 -31.71
CA GLY A 45 -5.14 -15.10 -32.84
C GLY A 45 -6.09 -14.42 -33.84
N THR A 46 -6.28 -15.05 -34.99
CA THR A 46 -7.27 -14.62 -35.98
C THR A 46 -8.70 -14.94 -35.52
N ALA A 47 -9.19 -14.26 -34.48
CA ALA A 47 -10.63 -14.18 -34.17
C ALA A 47 -11.33 -13.21 -35.15
N GLY A 48 -11.07 -13.41 -36.44
CA GLY A 48 -11.55 -12.60 -37.56
C GLY A 48 -12.23 -13.45 -38.62
N GLY A 49 -13.03 -14.43 -38.22
CA GLY A 49 -14.06 -14.96 -39.10
C GLY A 49 -15.21 -13.96 -39.15
N THR A 50 -15.53 -13.44 -40.33
CA THR A 50 -16.72 -12.60 -40.63
C THR A 50 -18.06 -13.34 -40.46
N ALA A 51 -18.13 -14.32 -39.55
CA ALA A 51 -19.35 -15.03 -39.20
C ALA A 51 -20.05 -14.27 -38.05
N PRO A 52 -21.39 -14.11 -38.09
CA PRO A 52 -22.12 -13.54 -36.96
C PRO A 52 -21.84 -14.38 -35.71
N PRO A 53 -21.66 -13.75 -34.54
CA PRO A 53 -21.39 -14.48 -33.30
C PRO A 53 -22.55 -15.44 -33.03
N SER A 54 -22.23 -16.70 -32.72
CA SER A 54 -23.25 -17.67 -32.35
C SER A 54 -23.96 -17.22 -31.07
N PRO A 55 -25.23 -17.61 -30.85
CA PRO A 55 -25.93 -17.33 -29.60
C PRO A 55 -25.14 -17.77 -28.35
N GLU A 56 -24.35 -18.83 -28.46
CA GLU A 56 -23.44 -19.33 -27.41
C GLU A 56 -22.24 -18.40 -27.17
N ALA A 57 -21.68 -17.77 -28.20
CA ALA A 57 -20.61 -16.78 -28.06
C ALA A 57 -21.12 -15.48 -27.42
N ILE A 58 -22.34 -15.06 -27.77
CA ILE A 58 -23.02 -13.92 -27.13
C ILE A 58 -23.33 -14.24 -25.67
N ALA A 59 -23.81 -15.46 -25.37
CA ALA A 59 -24.10 -15.90 -24.01
C ALA A 59 -22.82 -16.01 -23.14
N ARG A 60 -21.70 -16.49 -23.69
CA ARG A 60 -20.40 -16.50 -22.97
C ARG A 60 -19.83 -15.11 -22.74
N ALA A 61 -19.94 -14.20 -23.71
CA ALA A 61 -19.49 -12.82 -23.55
C ALA A 61 -20.36 -12.01 -22.56
N ALA A 62 -21.60 -12.46 -22.31
CA ALA A 62 -22.53 -11.84 -21.37
C ALA A 62 -22.52 -12.47 -19.97
N ASP A 63 -21.79 -13.57 -19.76
CA ASP A 63 -21.66 -14.25 -18.47
C ASP A 63 -20.53 -13.61 -17.65
N PRO A 64 -20.83 -12.90 -16.54
CA PRO A 64 -19.83 -12.25 -15.70
C PRO A 64 -18.88 -13.23 -15.00
N SER A 65 -19.22 -14.53 -14.97
CA SER A 65 -18.40 -15.59 -14.39
C SER A 65 -17.41 -16.23 -15.38
N HIS A 66 -17.54 -15.93 -16.69
CA HIS A 66 -16.61 -16.34 -17.72
C HIS A 66 -15.51 -15.28 -17.92
N VAL A 67 -14.41 -15.42 -17.18
CA VAL A 67 -13.20 -14.58 -17.31
C VAL A 67 -12.35 -14.95 -18.55
N ASP A 68 -12.68 -16.05 -19.23
CA ASP A 68 -11.94 -16.62 -20.37
C ASP A 68 -12.37 -16.06 -21.75
N ALA A 69 -12.82 -14.81 -21.82
CA ALA A 69 -12.92 -14.14 -23.11
C ALA A 69 -11.52 -13.59 -23.45
N ASP A 70 -10.73 -14.36 -24.22
CA ASP A 70 -9.44 -13.94 -24.81
C ASP A 70 -9.63 -12.68 -25.67
N THR A 71 -9.69 -11.54 -25.00
CA THR A 71 -9.93 -10.24 -25.61
C THR A 71 -8.58 -9.64 -25.94
N VAL A 72 -8.37 -9.31 -27.21
CA VAL A 72 -7.14 -8.65 -27.67
C VAL A 72 -6.90 -7.38 -26.87
N CYS A 73 -5.81 -7.34 -26.10
CA CYS A 73 -5.46 -6.19 -25.28
C CYS A 73 -4.04 -5.64 -25.58
N LEU A 74 -3.83 -4.35 -25.30
CA LEU A 74 -2.53 -3.71 -25.53
C LEU A 74 -1.47 -4.18 -24.53
N ALA A 75 -1.86 -4.56 -23.31
CA ALA A 75 -0.94 -4.95 -22.26
C ALA A 75 -0.13 -6.21 -22.63
N ASP A 76 -0.75 -7.17 -23.31
CA ASP A 76 -0.06 -8.38 -23.78
C ASP A 76 1.00 -8.05 -24.82
N ALA A 77 0.70 -7.13 -25.73
CA ALA A 77 1.67 -6.65 -26.71
C ALA A 77 2.80 -5.80 -26.09
N ILE A 78 2.59 -5.21 -24.91
CA ILE A 78 3.67 -4.53 -24.17
C ILE A 78 4.58 -5.57 -23.50
N ALA A 79 4.00 -6.65 -22.96
CA ALA A 79 4.76 -7.75 -22.36
C ALA A 79 5.54 -8.55 -23.43
N ASP A 80 4.96 -8.75 -24.61
CA ASP A 80 5.58 -9.36 -25.78
C ASP A 80 5.44 -8.48 -27.03
N PRO A 81 6.31 -7.46 -27.19
CA PRO A 81 6.28 -6.56 -28.34
C PRO A 81 6.71 -7.24 -29.64
N GLY A 82 7.30 -8.43 -29.59
CA GLY A 82 7.86 -9.10 -30.76
C GLY A 82 9.10 -8.38 -31.33
N PRO A 83 9.38 -8.55 -32.64
CA PRO A 83 10.59 -8.02 -33.26
C PRO A 83 10.66 -6.49 -33.29
N ALA A 84 11.85 -5.94 -33.01
CA ALA A 84 12.09 -4.49 -32.99
C ALA A 84 11.82 -3.78 -34.33
N GLY A 85 11.94 -4.49 -35.46
CA GLY A 85 11.77 -3.92 -36.81
C GLY A 85 10.37 -3.38 -37.12
N SER A 86 9.35 -3.75 -36.34
CA SER A 86 7.98 -3.25 -36.50
C SER A 86 7.77 -1.85 -35.92
N TYR A 87 8.73 -1.35 -35.12
CA TYR A 87 8.62 -0.09 -34.37
C TYR A 87 9.74 0.88 -34.75
N SER A 88 9.63 2.13 -34.32
CA SER A 88 10.79 3.02 -34.25
C SER A 88 11.79 2.54 -33.19
N ALA A 89 13.09 2.81 -33.37
CA ALA A 89 14.12 2.39 -32.41
C ALA A 89 13.86 2.95 -31.00
N ALA A 90 13.47 4.24 -30.92
CA ALA A 90 13.10 4.87 -29.65
C ALA A 90 11.77 4.33 -29.08
N GLY A 91 10.79 4.06 -29.95
CA GLY A 91 9.51 3.47 -29.56
C GLY A 91 9.68 2.09 -28.94
N TYR A 92 10.47 1.22 -29.57
CA TYR A 92 10.75 -0.13 -29.07
C TYR A 92 11.43 -0.08 -27.68
N GLN A 93 12.45 0.76 -27.51
CA GLN A 93 13.12 0.94 -26.21
C GLN A 93 12.16 1.39 -25.10
N ARG A 94 11.21 2.28 -25.42
CA ARG A 94 10.20 2.75 -24.47
C ARG A 94 9.19 1.67 -24.13
N ILE A 95 8.75 0.89 -25.12
CA ILE A 95 7.81 -0.22 -24.92
C ILE A 95 8.45 -1.29 -24.04
N THR A 96 9.69 -1.70 -24.31
CA THR A 96 10.38 -2.72 -23.49
C THR A 96 10.66 -2.24 -22.08
N ALA A 97 11.04 -0.96 -21.91
CA ALA A 97 11.21 -0.37 -20.58
C ALA A 97 9.89 -0.35 -19.79
N LEU A 98 8.78 0.04 -20.43
CA LEU A 98 7.45 -0.01 -19.80
C LEU A 98 7.04 -1.46 -19.45
N GLY A 99 7.31 -2.43 -20.33
CA GLY A 99 7.04 -3.85 -20.06
C GLY A 99 7.81 -4.40 -18.87
N ALA A 100 9.07 -3.98 -18.69
CA ALA A 100 9.86 -4.31 -17.51
C ALA A 100 9.28 -3.69 -16.23
N GLU A 101 8.87 -2.41 -16.27
CA GLU A 101 8.22 -1.74 -15.13
C GLU A 101 6.90 -2.40 -14.74
N LEU A 102 6.06 -2.74 -15.72
CA LEU A 102 4.79 -3.44 -15.47
C LEU A 102 5.02 -4.82 -14.86
N SER A 103 6.02 -5.58 -15.36
CA SER A 103 6.39 -6.87 -14.79
C SER A 103 6.84 -6.75 -13.34
N ALA A 104 7.65 -5.74 -13.01
CA ALA A 104 8.10 -5.49 -11.64
C ALA A 104 6.92 -5.10 -10.73
N LEU A 105 6.06 -4.19 -11.17
CA LEU A 105 4.89 -3.76 -10.39
C LEU A 105 3.88 -4.89 -10.18
N ARG A 106 3.68 -5.77 -11.17
CA ARG A 106 2.81 -6.94 -11.05
C ARG A 106 3.31 -7.95 -10.01
N ALA A 107 4.63 -8.05 -9.82
CA ALA A 107 5.20 -8.88 -8.76
C ALA A 107 4.83 -8.38 -7.34
N HIS A 108 4.42 -7.11 -7.21
CA HIS A 108 4.00 -6.50 -5.95
C HIS A 108 2.49 -6.54 -5.71
N LEU A 109 1.70 -7.21 -6.56
CA LEU A 109 0.24 -7.29 -6.39
C LEU A 109 -0.20 -7.96 -5.07
N GLY A 110 0.65 -8.80 -4.48
CA GLY A 110 0.40 -9.44 -3.17
C GLY A 110 0.81 -8.60 -1.96
N HIS A 111 1.39 -7.40 -2.16
CA HIS A 111 1.75 -6.51 -1.06
C HIS A 111 0.54 -5.73 -0.55
N PRO A 112 0.60 -5.15 0.67
CA PRO A 112 -0.40 -4.21 1.14
C PRO A 112 -0.66 -3.08 0.14
N LEU A 113 -1.92 -2.65 0.01
CA LEU A 113 -2.32 -1.66 -1.01
C LEU A 113 -1.55 -0.35 -0.90
N ALA A 114 -1.31 0.13 0.33
CA ALA A 114 -0.54 1.36 0.56
C ALA A 114 0.89 1.25 -0.01
N ASP A 115 1.54 0.10 0.18
CA ASP A 115 2.89 -0.18 -0.31
C ASP A 115 2.92 -0.26 -1.84
N LEU A 116 1.93 -0.92 -2.46
CA LEU A 116 1.82 -0.98 -3.92
C LEU A 116 1.64 0.42 -4.52
N VAL A 117 0.79 1.27 -3.92
CA VAL A 117 0.58 2.63 -4.41
C VAL A 117 1.83 3.49 -4.21
N ALA A 118 2.52 3.35 -3.08
CA ALA A 118 3.80 4.01 -2.84
C ALA A 118 4.86 3.58 -3.87
N GLU A 119 4.93 2.29 -4.19
CA GLU A 119 5.86 1.76 -5.19
C GLU A 119 5.52 2.27 -6.61
N VAL A 120 4.24 2.32 -6.97
CA VAL A 120 3.81 2.93 -8.25
C VAL A 120 4.18 4.40 -8.30
N ARG A 121 4.00 5.19 -7.21
CA ARG A 121 4.42 6.60 -7.15
C ARG A 121 5.93 6.72 -7.38
N ARG A 122 6.72 5.90 -6.68
CA ARG A 122 8.18 5.87 -6.77
C ARG A 122 8.67 5.53 -8.17
N VAL A 123 8.17 4.45 -8.78
CA VAL A 123 8.53 4.03 -10.14
C VAL A 123 8.14 5.09 -11.17
N LEU A 124 6.98 5.73 -11.00
CA LEU A 124 6.53 6.81 -11.89
C LEU A 124 7.36 8.10 -11.73
N GLY A 125 8.00 8.33 -10.58
CA GLY A 125 8.76 9.55 -10.29
C GLY A 125 7.89 10.81 -10.19
N VAL A 126 6.58 10.63 -9.96
CA VAL A 126 5.59 11.72 -10.02
C VAL A 126 5.80 12.78 -8.94
N ASP A 127 6.33 12.41 -7.78
CA ASP A 127 6.57 13.33 -6.66
C ASP A 127 7.59 14.42 -7.04
N CYS A 128 8.62 14.05 -7.81
CA CYS A 128 9.60 15.00 -8.33
C CYS A 128 9.00 15.92 -9.39
N GLU A 129 8.18 15.37 -10.30
CA GLU A 129 7.57 16.13 -11.39
C GLU A 129 6.56 17.17 -10.90
N VAL A 130 5.73 16.83 -9.90
CA VAL A 130 4.74 17.79 -9.36
C VAL A 130 5.42 18.93 -8.59
N ARG A 131 6.48 18.65 -7.83
CA ARG A 131 7.28 19.67 -7.15
C ARG A 131 8.02 20.57 -8.14
N ALA A 132 8.62 19.99 -9.18
CA ALA A 132 9.26 20.75 -10.25
C ALA A 132 8.27 21.62 -11.04
N ALA A 133 6.98 21.27 -11.08
CA ALA A 133 5.93 22.05 -11.71
C ALA A 133 5.34 23.17 -10.83
N ALA A 134 5.40 23.05 -9.50
CA ALA A 134 4.81 24.02 -8.56
C ALA A 134 5.49 25.40 -8.58
N GLY A 135 6.75 25.46 -9.03
CA GLY A 135 7.55 26.68 -9.13
C GLY A 135 8.15 27.13 -7.79
N VAL A 136 9.12 28.04 -7.85
CA VAL A 136 9.94 28.43 -6.67
C VAL A 136 9.12 29.08 -5.55
N ALA A 137 8.08 29.86 -5.89
CA ALA A 137 7.24 30.54 -4.90
C ALA A 137 6.43 29.57 -4.02
N ALA A 138 6.22 28.33 -4.46
CA ALA A 138 5.55 27.30 -3.69
C ALA A 138 6.46 26.61 -2.65
N GLY A 139 7.78 26.88 -2.69
CA GLY A 139 8.75 26.22 -1.82
C GLY A 139 8.74 24.69 -2.01
N TRP A 140 8.52 23.96 -0.91
CA TRP A 140 8.49 22.48 -0.90
C TRP A 140 7.08 21.88 -1.06
N ALA A 141 6.07 22.71 -1.30
CA ALA A 141 4.69 22.26 -1.57
C ALA A 141 4.57 21.60 -2.96
N GLY A 142 3.52 20.80 -3.16
CA GLY A 142 3.15 20.24 -4.47
C GLY A 142 2.74 18.77 -4.48
N THR A 143 2.95 18.02 -3.39
CA THR A 143 2.55 16.59 -3.29
C THR A 143 1.21 16.37 -2.58
N GLU A 144 0.51 17.43 -2.19
CA GLU A 144 -0.67 17.37 -1.32
C GLU A 144 -1.77 16.46 -1.88
N HIS A 145 -2.00 16.51 -3.20
CA HIS A 145 -2.97 15.63 -3.86
C HIS A 145 -2.52 14.16 -3.90
N LEU A 146 -1.21 13.90 -4.03
CA LEU A 146 -0.68 12.53 -4.01
C LEU A 146 -0.71 11.95 -2.60
N ASP A 147 -0.46 12.78 -1.60
CA ASP A 147 -0.47 12.40 -0.18
C ASP A 147 -1.91 12.17 0.29
N ALA A 148 -2.86 13.05 -0.04
CA ALA A 148 -4.28 12.82 0.23
C ALA A 148 -4.82 11.56 -0.47
N PHE A 149 -4.35 11.27 -1.69
CA PHE A 149 -4.71 10.02 -2.36
C PHE A 149 -4.16 8.79 -1.61
N ALA A 150 -2.93 8.86 -1.09
CA ALA A 150 -2.37 7.78 -0.29
C ALA A 150 -3.15 7.56 1.02
N ASP A 151 -3.60 8.63 1.68
CA ASP A 151 -4.44 8.56 2.88
C ASP A 151 -5.80 7.90 2.59
N ILE A 152 -6.41 8.21 1.44
CA ILE A 152 -7.67 7.57 1.01
C ILE A 152 -7.46 6.07 0.78
N VAL A 153 -6.33 5.68 0.17
CA VAL A 153 -5.97 4.27 -0.05
C VAL A 153 -5.74 3.55 1.28
N ALA A 154 -5.01 4.15 2.21
CA ALA A 154 -4.76 3.59 3.54
C ALA A 154 -6.09 3.40 4.31
N GLY A 155 -6.92 4.44 4.35
CA GLY A 155 -8.23 4.36 5.01
C GLY A 155 -9.19 3.36 4.35
N TYR A 156 -9.12 3.16 3.04
CA TYR A 156 -9.84 2.10 2.35
C TYR A 156 -9.35 0.71 2.79
N ALA A 157 -8.04 0.50 2.81
CA ALA A 157 -7.44 -0.78 3.20
C ALA A 157 -7.80 -1.15 4.65
N GLU A 158 -7.68 -0.21 5.60
CA GLU A 158 -8.07 -0.43 7.00
C GLU A 158 -9.54 -0.84 7.14
N ARG A 159 -10.45 -0.20 6.40
CA ARG A 159 -11.89 -0.54 6.43
C ARG A 159 -12.18 -1.90 5.82
N ALA A 160 -11.50 -2.25 4.72
CA ALA A 160 -11.67 -3.53 4.06
C ALA A 160 -11.16 -4.68 4.95
N ASP A 161 -9.97 -4.54 5.53
CA ASP A 161 -9.38 -5.57 6.40
C ASP A 161 -10.15 -5.70 7.73
N GLY A 162 -10.66 -4.59 8.28
CA GLY A 162 -11.53 -4.56 9.45
C GLY A 162 -12.96 -5.12 9.22
N ALA A 163 -13.38 -5.26 7.96
CA ALA A 163 -14.63 -5.91 7.56
C ALA A 163 -14.42 -7.41 7.27
N ALA A 164 -13.27 -7.79 6.70
CA ALA A 164 -12.86 -9.18 6.47
C ALA A 164 -12.93 -10.01 7.75
N THR A 165 -12.44 -9.45 8.86
CA THR A 165 -12.48 -10.07 10.19
C THR A 165 -13.87 -10.37 10.74
N ARG A 166 -14.96 -9.81 10.16
CA ARG A 166 -16.34 -10.00 10.65
C ARG A 166 -17.21 -10.91 9.78
N LEU A 167 -16.91 -11.04 8.49
CA LEU A 167 -17.83 -11.67 7.53
C LEU A 167 -17.17 -12.75 6.65
N ASP A 168 -15.87 -12.66 6.35
CA ASP A 168 -15.12 -13.66 5.58
C ASP A 168 -13.61 -13.37 5.65
N ALA A 169 -12.80 -14.34 6.11
CA ALA A 169 -11.33 -14.22 6.16
C ALA A 169 -10.68 -14.04 4.77
N SER A 170 -11.43 -14.25 3.69
CA SER A 170 -11.01 -14.05 2.29
C SER A 170 -11.09 -12.59 1.80
N ALA A 171 -11.88 -11.73 2.45
CA ALA A 171 -12.19 -10.39 1.97
C ALA A 171 -11.13 -9.32 2.31
N THR A 172 -9.86 -9.62 2.03
CA THR A 172 -8.75 -8.67 2.20
C THR A 172 -8.81 -7.52 1.19
N ALA A 173 -8.23 -6.37 1.55
CA ALA A 173 -8.17 -5.22 0.66
C ALA A 173 -7.42 -5.56 -0.65
N SER A 174 -8.14 -5.57 -1.79
CA SER A 174 -7.57 -5.90 -3.11
C SER A 174 -7.50 -4.68 -4.03
N VAL A 175 -6.60 -4.74 -5.02
CA VAL A 175 -6.45 -3.67 -6.02
C VAL A 175 -7.72 -3.51 -6.86
N ALA A 176 -8.35 -4.63 -7.22
CA ALA A 176 -9.63 -4.63 -7.93
C ALA A 176 -10.73 -3.94 -7.10
N GLY A 177 -10.80 -4.23 -5.80
CA GLY A 177 -11.74 -3.57 -4.89
C GLY A 177 -11.51 -2.06 -4.79
N LEU A 178 -10.25 -1.63 -4.67
CA LEU A 178 -9.89 -0.21 -4.67
C LEU A 178 -10.31 0.47 -5.98
N LEU A 179 -10.04 -0.14 -7.14
CA LEU A 179 -10.42 0.42 -8.43
C LEU A 179 -11.94 0.56 -8.59
N GLY A 180 -12.71 -0.43 -8.13
CA GLY A 180 -14.17 -0.36 -8.09
C GLY A 180 -14.68 0.72 -7.12
N PHE A 181 -14.05 0.89 -5.96
CA PHE A 181 -14.34 1.99 -5.04
C PHE A 181 -14.09 3.36 -5.70
N LEU A 182 -12.98 3.52 -6.42
CA LEU A 182 -12.68 4.77 -7.14
C LEU A 182 -13.66 5.05 -8.28
N ASP A 183 -14.08 4.02 -9.03
CA ASP A 183 -15.11 4.16 -10.07
C ASP A 183 -16.47 4.56 -9.46
N ALA A 184 -16.82 3.98 -8.31
CA ALA A 184 -18.03 4.35 -7.59
C ALA A 184 -17.96 5.79 -7.07
N ALA A 185 -16.82 6.23 -6.52
CA ALA A 185 -16.62 7.60 -6.08
C ALA A 185 -16.71 8.60 -7.25
N GLU A 186 -16.16 8.26 -8.42
CA GLU A 186 -16.29 9.08 -9.63
C GLU A 186 -17.75 9.20 -10.08
N ALA A 187 -18.49 8.08 -10.10
CA ALA A 187 -19.87 8.06 -10.59
C ALA A 187 -20.91 8.63 -9.59
N VAL A 188 -20.72 8.41 -8.29
CA VAL A 188 -21.69 8.76 -7.24
C VAL A 188 -21.35 10.09 -6.57
N GLU A 189 -20.07 10.34 -6.30
CA GLU A 189 -19.61 11.53 -5.56
C GLU A 189 -19.07 12.63 -6.48
N ASN A 190 -19.07 12.42 -7.80
CA ASN A 190 -18.40 13.27 -8.80
C ASN A 190 -16.89 13.41 -8.55
N GLY A 191 -16.28 12.34 -8.00
CA GLY A 191 -14.86 12.28 -7.67
C GLY A 191 -14.58 12.60 -6.20
N LEU A 192 -13.39 12.18 -5.75
CA LEU A 192 -12.92 12.40 -4.40
C LEU A 192 -12.65 13.89 -4.14
N ALA A 193 -12.86 14.32 -2.89
CA ALA A 193 -12.57 15.69 -2.49
C ALA A 193 -11.09 16.03 -2.78
N PRO A 194 -10.80 17.17 -3.42
CA PRO A 194 -9.42 17.58 -3.65
C PRO A 194 -8.73 17.87 -2.31
N ALA A 195 -7.44 17.54 -2.23
CA ALA A 195 -6.64 17.88 -1.06
C ALA A 195 -6.69 19.39 -0.77
N PRO A 196 -6.76 19.80 0.50
CA PRO A 196 -6.67 21.20 0.86
C PRO A 196 -5.27 21.71 0.46
N LEU A 197 -5.21 22.54 -0.57
CA LEU A 197 -4.00 23.24 -0.92
C LEU A 197 -3.73 24.31 0.13
N ALA A 198 -2.46 24.50 0.51
CA ALA A 198 -2.09 25.69 1.25
C ALA A 198 -2.59 26.90 0.46
N VAL A 199 -3.46 27.71 1.08
CA VAL A 199 -4.07 28.86 0.39
C VAL A 199 -2.94 29.82 0.03
N ALA A 200 -2.54 29.79 -1.24
CA ALA A 200 -1.59 30.73 -1.76
C ALA A 200 -2.22 32.12 -1.68
N ARG A 201 -1.55 33.04 -0.98
CA ARG A 201 -2.05 34.39 -0.72
C ARG A 201 -2.27 35.19 -2.01
N ASP A 202 -1.54 34.86 -3.08
CA ASP A 202 -1.54 35.61 -4.34
C ASP A 202 -2.27 34.88 -5.48
N ARG A 203 -3.49 34.36 -5.23
CA ARG A 203 -4.28 33.67 -6.26
C ARG A 203 -5.76 34.03 -6.21
N VAL A 204 -6.38 34.02 -7.40
CA VAL A 204 -7.84 34.12 -7.54
C VAL A 204 -8.48 32.78 -7.20
N GLN A 205 -9.41 32.79 -6.24
CA GLN A 205 -10.16 31.60 -5.85
C GLN A 205 -11.45 31.49 -6.67
N VAL A 206 -11.65 30.37 -7.35
CA VAL A 206 -12.89 30.06 -8.08
C VAL A 206 -13.63 28.97 -7.30
N LEU A 207 -14.74 29.33 -6.69
CA LEU A 207 -15.55 28.43 -5.86
C LEU A 207 -17.05 28.67 -6.08
N THR A 208 -17.87 27.72 -5.64
CA THR A 208 -19.33 27.85 -5.70
C THR A 208 -19.85 28.81 -4.62
N VAL A 209 -20.99 29.47 -4.85
CA VAL A 209 -21.63 30.35 -3.85
C VAL A 209 -21.92 29.63 -2.54
N HIS A 210 -22.25 28.33 -2.59
CA HIS A 210 -22.48 27.51 -1.40
C HIS A 210 -21.21 27.35 -0.56
N SER A 211 -20.08 27.09 -1.21
CA SER A 211 -18.76 26.96 -0.57
C SER A 211 -18.24 28.30 -0.02
N ALA A 212 -18.76 29.43 -0.51
CA ALA A 212 -18.36 30.77 -0.06
C ALA A 212 -18.98 31.19 1.28
N LYS A 213 -19.99 30.45 1.76
CA LYS A 213 -20.74 30.81 2.97
C LYS A 213 -19.81 30.86 4.19
N GLY A 214 -19.78 32.01 4.85
CA GLY A 214 -18.97 32.23 6.06
C GLY A 214 -17.54 32.71 5.78
N LEU A 215 -17.17 32.90 4.50
CA LEU A 215 -15.91 33.49 4.07
C LEU A 215 -16.13 34.92 3.55
N GLU A 216 -15.07 35.70 3.44
CA GLU A 216 -15.08 37.08 2.94
C GLU A 216 -13.85 37.36 2.07
N TRP A 217 -14.01 38.24 1.07
CA TRP A 217 -12.95 38.68 0.16
C TRP A 217 -13.10 40.16 -0.15
N GLU A 218 -11.98 40.84 -0.40
CA GLU A 218 -11.95 42.24 -0.84
C GLU A 218 -12.77 42.43 -2.13
N VAL A 219 -12.55 41.57 -3.13
CA VAL A 219 -13.22 41.64 -4.43
C VAL A 219 -13.93 40.33 -4.74
N VAL A 220 -15.23 40.40 -5.05
CA VAL A 220 -16.04 39.24 -5.45
C VAL A 220 -16.66 39.47 -6.83
N ALA A 221 -16.50 38.48 -7.71
CA ALA A 221 -17.15 38.47 -9.02
C ALA A 221 -18.20 37.36 -9.09
N VAL A 222 -19.49 37.73 -9.21
CA VAL A 222 -20.59 36.80 -9.48
C VAL A 222 -20.89 36.80 -10.97
N ALA A 223 -20.35 35.79 -11.65
CA ALA A 223 -20.54 35.62 -13.08
C ALA A 223 -21.87 34.90 -13.41
N HIS A 224 -22.36 35.13 -14.63
CA HIS A 224 -23.46 34.38 -15.26
C HIS A 224 -24.85 34.51 -14.60
N LEU A 225 -25.24 35.73 -14.20
CA LEU A 225 -26.61 36.10 -13.82
C LEU A 225 -27.53 36.15 -15.05
N SER A 226 -27.74 35.00 -15.69
CA SER A 226 -28.45 34.84 -16.96
C SER A 226 -29.66 33.92 -16.81
N GLY A 227 -30.66 34.09 -17.66
CA GLY A 227 -31.91 33.34 -17.65
C GLY A 227 -31.69 31.81 -17.68
N GLY A 228 -32.22 31.12 -16.68
CA GLY A 228 -32.11 29.66 -16.54
C GLY A 228 -30.74 29.14 -16.09
N THR A 229 -29.79 30.03 -15.79
CA THR A 229 -28.50 29.71 -15.15
C THR A 229 -28.53 30.09 -13.67
N PHE A 230 -28.86 31.35 -13.36
CA PHE A 230 -29.09 31.81 -11.99
C PHE A 230 -30.19 32.90 -11.99
N PRO A 231 -31.45 32.54 -11.65
CA PRO A 231 -31.82 31.29 -11.02
C PRO A 231 -31.81 30.07 -11.98
N SER A 232 -31.49 28.90 -11.46
CA SER A 232 -31.34 27.66 -12.22
C SER A 232 -32.70 27.03 -12.54
N THR A 233 -32.85 26.60 -13.79
CA THR A 233 -34.03 25.82 -14.22
C THR A 233 -33.69 24.34 -14.47
N ALA A 234 -32.46 23.91 -14.18
CA ALA A 234 -31.90 22.65 -14.65
C ALA A 234 -32.43 21.39 -13.93
N SER A 235 -33.06 21.53 -12.76
CA SER A 235 -33.77 20.43 -12.12
C SER A 235 -35.03 20.92 -11.42
N ARG A 236 -36.18 20.57 -12.00
CA ARG A 236 -37.51 20.79 -11.40
C ARG A 236 -38.11 19.49 -10.86
N SER A 237 -37.28 18.50 -10.51
CA SER A 237 -37.78 17.25 -9.89
C SER A 237 -38.61 17.63 -8.66
N THR A 238 -39.79 17.05 -8.47
CA THR A 238 -40.56 17.20 -7.24
C THR A 238 -40.91 15.80 -6.74
N TRP A 239 -41.36 15.66 -5.50
CA TRP A 239 -41.93 14.40 -4.99
C TRP A 239 -43.07 13.80 -5.84
N LEU A 240 -43.68 14.59 -6.74
CA LEU A 240 -44.68 14.12 -7.70
C LEU A 240 -44.08 13.53 -8.99
N THR A 241 -42.78 13.70 -9.22
CA THR A 241 -42.09 13.28 -10.46
C THR A 241 -40.85 12.42 -10.19
N ASP A 242 -40.27 12.51 -9.00
CA ASP A 242 -39.09 11.75 -8.57
C ASP A 242 -39.43 10.92 -7.33
N ALA A 243 -39.21 9.60 -7.43
CA ALA A 243 -39.47 8.65 -6.36
C ALA A 243 -38.47 8.76 -5.20
N ALA A 244 -37.31 9.38 -5.41
CA ALA A 244 -36.32 9.63 -4.35
C ALA A 244 -36.74 10.78 -3.41
N GLU A 245 -37.68 11.64 -3.84
CA GLU A 245 -38.15 12.77 -3.04
C GLU A 245 -39.32 12.38 -2.12
N LEU A 246 -39.14 12.58 -0.82
CA LEU A 246 -40.16 12.24 0.18
C LEU A 246 -41.40 13.17 0.08
N PRO A 247 -42.64 12.62 0.05
CA PRO A 247 -43.86 13.43 0.07
C PRO A 247 -43.94 14.38 1.28
N PRO A 248 -44.37 15.64 1.11
CA PRO A 248 -44.45 16.63 2.19
C PRO A 248 -45.25 16.19 3.43
N LEU A 249 -46.21 15.28 3.27
CA LEU A 249 -46.99 14.72 4.38
C LEU A 249 -46.13 14.04 5.44
N LEU A 250 -45.03 13.41 5.04
CA LEU A 250 -44.11 12.65 5.89
C LEU A 250 -42.90 13.48 6.35
N ARG A 251 -42.79 14.72 5.86
CA ARG A 251 -41.65 15.58 6.15
C ARG A 251 -41.84 16.34 7.47
N GLY A 252 -40.78 16.43 8.27
CA GLY A 252 -40.77 17.19 9.52
C GLY A 252 -40.81 18.71 9.32
N ASP A 253 -40.38 19.21 8.15
CA ASP A 253 -40.34 20.63 7.77
C ASP A 253 -41.55 21.09 6.93
N ARG A 254 -42.64 20.31 6.96
CA ARG A 254 -43.90 20.67 6.30
C ARG A 254 -44.50 21.95 6.89
N ALA A 255 -45.15 22.76 6.05
CA ALA A 255 -45.83 23.97 6.47
C ALA A 255 -46.95 23.65 7.47
N ALA A 256 -46.86 24.19 8.68
CA ALA A 256 -48.00 24.34 9.57
C ALA A 256 -48.77 25.61 9.22
N ALA A 257 -50.03 25.73 9.68
CA ALA A 257 -50.84 26.91 9.44
C ALA A 257 -50.10 28.19 9.89
N GLY A 258 -49.77 29.08 8.94
CA GLY A 258 -49.08 30.34 9.18
C GLY A 258 -47.56 30.27 9.35
N ALA A 259 -46.92 29.10 9.14
CA ALA A 259 -45.47 28.94 9.28
C ALA A 259 -44.76 28.79 7.92
N LEU A 260 -43.50 29.23 7.87
CA LEU A 260 -42.58 28.94 6.77
C LEU A 260 -42.30 27.43 6.77
N GLY A 261 -42.72 26.72 5.72
CA GLY A 261 -42.52 25.27 5.60
C GLY A 261 -42.89 24.75 4.22
N ILE A 262 -42.70 23.45 3.97
CA ILE A 262 -42.98 22.88 2.64
C ILE A 262 -44.49 22.72 2.48
N PRO A 263 -45.10 23.31 1.43
CA PRO A 263 -46.54 23.20 1.23
C PRO A 263 -46.95 21.74 1.14
N VAL A 264 -48.13 21.43 1.65
CA VAL A 264 -48.72 20.09 1.59
C VAL A 264 -49.88 20.13 0.60
N LEU A 265 -49.91 19.17 -0.32
CA LEU A 265 -51.04 19.00 -1.23
C LEU A 265 -52.25 18.48 -0.45
N ASP A 266 -53.18 19.37 -0.10
CA ASP A 266 -54.46 18.99 0.49
C ASP A 266 -55.46 18.59 -0.60
N THR A 267 -55.92 17.33 -0.53
CA THR A 267 -56.90 16.75 -1.46
C THR A 267 -58.25 16.47 -0.81
N SER A 268 -58.47 16.91 0.44
CA SER A 268 -59.69 16.62 1.20
C SER A 268 -60.97 17.25 0.58
N ASP A 269 -60.82 18.36 -0.13
CA ASP A 269 -61.91 19.10 -0.79
C ASP A 269 -62.12 18.74 -2.27
N VAL A 270 -61.36 17.76 -2.78
CA VAL A 270 -61.35 17.39 -4.21
C VAL A 270 -62.45 16.38 -4.51
N THR A 271 -63.42 16.78 -5.34
CA THR A 271 -64.58 15.95 -5.72
C THR A 271 -64.58 15.52 -7.18
N ASN A 272 -63.71 16.10 -8.03
CA ASN A 272 -63.61 15.75 -9.45
C ASN A 272 -62.18 15.88 -10.01
N ARG A 273 -61.97 15.31 -11.19
CA ARG A 273 -60.64 15.28 -11.86
C ARG A 273 -60.07 16.67 -12.15
N LYS A 274 -60.93 17.64 -12.50
CA LYS A 274 -60.47 19.00 -12.81
C LYS A 274 -59.92 19.68 -11.56
N GLN A 275 -60.65 19.61 -10.45
CA GLN A 275 -60.20 20.12 -9.15
C GLN A 275 -58.87 19.50 -8.72
N LEU A 276 -58.69 18.18 -8.91
CA LEU A 276 -57.41 17.51 -8.62
C LEU A 276 -56.25 18.07 -9.47
N SER A 277 -56.46 18.22 -10.77
CA SER A 277 -55.47 18.76 -11.70
C SER A 277 -55.09 20.20 -11.35
N ASP A 278 -56.07 21.02 -10.98
CA ASP A 278 -55.87 22.42 -10.59
C ASP A 278 -55.06 22.49 -9.29
N LYS A 279 -55.39 21.67 -8.28
CA LYS A 279 -54.64 21.56 -7.01
C LYS A 279 -53.19 21.09 -7.22
N ILE A 280 -52.96 20.08 -8.06
CA ILE A 280 -51.60 19.61 -8.38
C ILE A 280 -50.79 20.71 -9.07
N SER A 281 -51.41 21.45 -10.00
CA SER A 281 -50.75 22.52 -10.74
C SER A 281 -50.38 23.70 -9.83
N GLU A 282 -51.27 24.06 -8.92
CA GLU A 282 -51.01 25.09 -7.91
C GLU A 282 -49.92 24.66 -6.93
N HIS A 283 -49.95 23.41 -6.46
CA HIS A 283 -48.91 22.85 -5.60
C HIS A 283 -47.52 22.89 -6.25
N ARG A 284 -47.43 22.53 -7.54
CA ARG A 284 -46.18 22.66 -8.31
C ARG A 284 -45.69 24.09 -8.38
N ARG A 285 -46.59 25.06 -8.61
CA ARG A 285 -46.25 26.49 -8.63
C ARG A 285 -45.69 26.98 -7.29
N GLN A 286 -46.28 26.54 -6.17
CA GLN A 286 -45.80 26.89 -4.83
C GLN A 286 -44.40 26.32 -4.55
N LEU A 287 -44.14 25.07 -4.97
CA LEU A 287 -42.80 24.48 -4.87
C LEU A 287 -41.78 25.22 -5.74
N ASP A 288 -42.15 25.60 -6.96
CA ASP A 288 -41.27 26.36 -7.85
C ASP A 288 -40.99 27.78 -7.31
N GLN A 289 -41.99 28.47 -6.77
CA GLN A 289 -41.78 29.79 -6.14
C GLN A 289 -40.80 29.70 -4.97
N ARG A 290 -40.94 28.68 -4.12
CA ARG A 290 -40.03 28.47 -2.99
C ARG A 290 -38.58 28.24 -3.45
N ARG A 291 -38.36 27.56 -4.58
CA ARG A 291 -37.02 27.40 -5.16
C ARG A 291 -36.42 28.74 -5.55
N VAL A 292 -37.20 29.56 -6.25
CA VAL A 292 -36.77 30.92 -6.61
C VAL A 292 -36.42 31.73 -5.36
N ASP A 293 -37.20 31.61 -4.29
CA ASP A 293 -36.92 32.29 -3.02
C ASP A 293 -35.62 31.79 -2.35
N GLU A 294 -35.31 30.50 -2.46
CA GLU A 294 -34.04 29.93 -1.99
C GLU A 294 -32.86 30.43 -2.83
N GLU A 295 -33.01 30.53 -4.14
CA GLU A 295 -31.98 31.09 -5.03
C GLU A 295 -31.74 32.59 -4.79
N ARG A 296 -32.78 33.34 -4.40
CA ARG A 296 -32.61 34.73 -3.92
C ARG A 296 -31.76 34.79 -2.65
N ARG A 297 -31.89 33.83 -1.73
CA ARG A 297 -31.00 33.75 -0.55
C ARG A 297 -29.57 33.45 -0.95
N LEU A 298 -29.35 32.60 -1.96
CA LEU A 298 -28.01 32.35 -2.49
C LEU A 298 -27.41 33.61 -3.10
N LEU A 299 -28.19 34.40 -3.84
CA LEU A 299 -27.74 35.68 -4.37
C LEU A 299 -27.34 36.64 -3.24
N TYR A 300 -28.15 36.72 -2.17
CA TYR A 300 -27.79 37.51 -0.99
C TYR A 300 -26.48 37.03 -0.35
N VAL A 301 -26.27 35.72 -0.23
CA VAL A 301 -25.00 35.18 0.26
C VAL A 301 -23.85 35.64 -0.63
N ALA A 302 -23.97 35.51 -1.95
CA ALA A 302 -22.95 35.90 -2.91
C ALA A 302 -22.58 37.39 -2.82
N ILE A 303 -23.59 38.27 -2.77
CA ILE A 303 -23.41 39.73 -2.65
C ILE A 303 -22.68 40.08 -1.36
N THR A 304 -23.06 39.47 -0.23
CA THR A 304 -22.51 39.77 1.09
C THR A 304 -21.13 39.13 1.36
N ARG A 305 -20.51 38.48 0.36
CA ARG A 305 -19.13 37.99 0.50
C ARG A 305 -18.09 39.06 0.18
N ALA A 306 -18.48 40.14 -0.50
CA ALA A 306 -17.59 41.24 -0.87
C ALA A 306 -17.41 42.23 0.29
N GLU A 307 -16.17 42.56 0.61
CA GLU A 307 -15.83 43.63 1.56
C GLU A 307 -15.77 45.01 0.87
N ASP A 308 -15.12 45.09 -0.30
CA ASP A 308 -14.86 46.36 -0.99
C ASP A 308 -15.58 46.44 -2.35
N THR A 309 -15.32 45.49 -3.25
CA THR A 309 -15.80 45.56 -4.64
C THR A 309 -16.60 44.33 -5.06
N LEU A 310 -17.79 44.56 -5.62
CA LEU A 310 -18.66 43.52 -6.17
C LEU A 310 -18.81 43.69 -7.70
N LEU A 311 -18.45 42.66 -8.46
CA LEU A 311 -18.62 42.59 -9.91
C LEU A 311 -19.74 41.61 -10.26
N LEU A 312 -20.72 42.06 -11.04
CA LEU A 312 -21.88 41.27 -11.44
C LEU A 312 -21.97 41.23 -12.97
N SER A 313 -22.14 40.05 -13.55
CA SER A 313 -22.26 39.92 -15.01
C SER A 313 -23.27 38.85 -15.43
N GLY A 314 -23.83 39.02 -16.63
CA GLY A 314 -24.70 38.05 -17.30
C GLY A 314 -24.43 38.05 -18.80
N HIS A 315 -24.94 37.04 -19.51
CA HIS A 315 -24.78 36.89 -20.95
C HIS A 315 -26.11 36.53 -21.63
N HIS A 316 -26.30 37.03 -22.85
CA HIS A 316 -27.48 36.66 -23.66
C HIS A 316 -27.32 35.29 -24.30
N TRP A 317 -26.14 34.97 -24.85
CA TRP A 317 -25.89 33.72 -25.56
C TRP A 317 -25.15 32.71 -24.68
N GLY A 318 -25.77 31.57 -24.40
CA GLY A 318 -25.06 30.44 -23.79
C GLY A 318 -24.18 29.73 -24.82
N ALA A 319 -23.17 28.96 -24.37
CA ALA A 319 -22.19 28.33 -25.26
C ALA A 319 -22.81 27.46 -26.37
N THR A 320 -23.90 26.73 -26.09
CA THR A 320 -24.50 25.75 -27.01
C THR A 320 -25.95 26.07 -27.41
N GLY A 321 -26.58 27.07 -26.79
CA GLY A 321 -28.01 27.36 -26.95
C GLY A 321 -28.37 27.92 -28.33
N VAL A 322 -29.52 27.54 -28.88
CA VAL A 322 -30.01 28.10 -30.16
C VAL A 322 -30.74 29.43 -29.96
N LYS A 323 -31.41 29.60 -28.81
CA LYS A 323 -32.12 30.83 -28.44
C LYS A 323 -31.32 31.60 -27.38
N PRO A 324 -31.36 32.94 -27.38
CA PRO A 324 -30.76 33.73 -26.32
C PRO A 324 -31.51 33.49 -25.01
N ARG A 325 -30.77 33.44 -23.91
CA ARG A 325 -31.28 33.28 -22.54
C ARG A 325 -31.80 34.60 -21.97
N GLY A 326 -31.14 35.70 -22.31
CA GLY A 326 -31.37 37.00 -21.66
C GLY A 326 -30.77 37.09 -20.25
N PRO A 327 -30.77 38.30 -19.67
CA PRO A 327 -30.43 38.49 -18.26
C PRO A 327 -31.44 37.76 -17.37
N SER A 328 -31.03 37.34 -16.16
CA SER A 328 -31.99 36.85 -15.18
C SER A 328 -32.78 37.98 -14.54
N ASP A 329 -33.95 37.65 -13.96
CA ASP A 329 -34.75 38.61 -13.20
C ASP A 329 -33.92 39.27 -12.09
N PHE A 330 -33.00 38.52 -11.46
CA PHE A 330 -32.08 39.05 -10.45
C PHE A 330 -31.16 40.15 -11.00
N LEU A 331 -30.60 39.96 -12.19
CA LEU A 331 -29.72 40.97 -12.80
C LEU A 331 -30.51 42.22 -13.21
N VAL A 332 -31.74 42.05 -13.71
CA VAL A 332 -32.64 43.16 -14.04
C VAL A 332 -33.04 43.93 -12.78
N GLU A 333 -33.42 43.24 -11.70
CA GLU A 333 -33.76 43.83 -10.40
C GLU A 333 -32.59 44.65 -9.83
N ILE A 334 -31.36 44.13 -9.92
CA ILE A 334 -30.16 44.83 -9.46
C ILE A 334 -29.89 46.08 -10.31
N LYS A 335 -30.00 45.98 -11.64
CA LYS A 335 -29.88 47.14 -12.52
C LYS A 335 -30.89 48.23 -12.16
N ASP A 336 -32.15 47.85 -11.92
CA ASP A 336 -33.20 48.78 -11.54
C ASP A 336 -32.90 49.46 -10.19
N VAL A 337 -32.28 48.75 -9.23
CA VAL A 337 -31.82 49.34 -7.97
C VAL A 337 -30.74 50.39 -8.23
N ILE A 338 -29.73 50.06 -9.05
CA ILE A 338 -28.63 50.99 -9.40
C ILE A 338 -29.18 52.24 -10.10
N ASP A 339 -30.05 52.07 -11.09
CA ASP A 339 -30.63 53.18 -11.85
C ASP A 339 -31.48 54.09 -10.95
N ARG A 340 -32.32 53.51 -10.08
CA ARG A 340 -33.13 54.30 -9.12
C ARG A 340 -32.27 55.06 -8.13
N ALA A 341 -31.22 54.45 -7.61
CA ALA A 341 -30.29 55.06 -6.66
C ALA A 341 -29.55 56.24 -7.30
N ALA A 342 -29.11 56.09 -8.55
CA ALA A 342 -28.51 57.17 -9.33
C ALA A 342 -29.50 58.34 -9.56
N VAL A 343 -30.75 58.05 -9.92
CA VAL A 343 -31.80 59.09 -10.08
C VAL A 343 -32.11 59.80 -8.76
N ALA A 344 -32.06 59.08 -7.63
CA ALA A 344 -32.29 59.64 -6.30
C ALA A 344 -31.11 60.48 -5.78
N GLY A 345 -29.98 60.52 -6.49
CA GLY A 345 -28.78 61.26 -6.09
C GLY A 345 -27.89 60.54 -5.07
N ASP A 346 -28.11 59.25 -4.85
CA ASP A 346 -27.32 58.39 -3.93
C ASP A 346 -26.86 57.12 -4.68
N PRO A 347 -25.90 57.23 -5.62
CA PRO A 347 -25.54 56.11 -6.49
C PRO A 347 -24.88 54.98 -5.71
N CYS A 348 -25.44 53.77 -5.80
CA CYS A 348 -24.95 52.56 -5.13
C CYS A 348 -24.18 51.60 -6.04
N GLY A 349 -23.84 52.02 -7.27
CA GLY A 349 -23.12 51.21 -8.25
C GLY A 349 -23.11 51.84 -9.65
N THR A 350 -22.41 51.22 -10.59
CA THR A 350 -22.31 51.68 -11.99
C THR A 350 -22.53 50.52 -12.96
N VAL A 351 -23.38 50.74 -13.97
CA VAL A 351 -23.56 49.78 -15.08
C VAL A 351 -22.48 50.08 -16.14
N GLU A 352 -21.42 49.29 -16.14
CA GLU A 352 -20.33 49.44 -17.12
C GLU A 352 -20.79 49.09 -18.55
N HIS A 353 -21.53 48.00 -18.70
CA HIS A 353 -22.02 47.54 -19.99
C HIS A 353 -23.37 46.83 -19.87
N TRP A 354 -24.35 47.26 -20.68
CA TRP A 354 -25.63 46.58 -20.84
C TRP A 354 -25.89 46.28 -22.31
N ALA A 355 -25.67 45.03 -22.71
CA ALA A 355 -25.84 44.60 -24.09
C ALA A 355 -27.33 44.57 -24.48
N PRO A 356 -27.71 45.11 -25.66
CA PRO A 356 -29.07 45.01 -26.17
C PRO A 356 -29.45 43.54 -26.38
N SER A 357 -30.75 43.24 -26.28
CA SER A 357 -31.26 41.92 -26.61
C SER A 357 -30.97 41.59 -28.08
N PRO A 358 -30.50 40.36 -28.39
CA PRO A 358 -30.29 39.93 -29.77
C PRO A 358 -31.57 40.04 -30.61
N ALA A 359 -31.42 40.29 -31.91
CA ALA A 359 -32.56 40.41 -32.80
C ALA A 359 -33.27 39.06 -33.01
N ASP A 360 -34.57 39.09 -33.31
CA ASP A 360 -35.34 37.88 -33.60
C ASP A 360 -34.74 37.12 -34.78
N GLY A 361 -34.42 35.84 -34.55
CA GLY A 361 -33.82 34.97 -35.56
C GLY A 361 -32.29 35.11 -35.72
N GLU A 362 -31.64 35.97 -34.94
CA GLU A 362 -30.18 36.05 -34.88
C GLU A 362 -29.59 34.71 -34.44
N ARG A 363 -28.48 34.30 -35.06
CA ARG A 363 -27.82 33.01 -34.75
C ARG A 363 -26.81 33.21 -33.63
N ASN A 364 -26.75 32.25 -32.70
CA ASN A 364 -25.77 32.26 -31.64
C ASN A 364 -24.34 32.26 -32.21
N PRO A 365 -23.54 33.33 -32.01
CA PRO A 365 -22.20 33.47 -32.56
C PRO A 365 -21.21 32.47 -31.96
N LEU A 366 -21.50 31.89 -30.80
CA LEU A 366 -20.61 30.94 -30.11
C LEU A 366 -20.70 29.52 -30.68
N ARG A 367 -21.74 29.19 -31.46
CA ARG A 367 -21.93 27.83 -31.98
C ARG A 367 -20.92 27.44 -33.05
N ASP A 368 -20.36 28.43 -33.73
CA ASP A 368 -19.35 28.21 -34.78
C ASP A 368 -17.92 28.15 -34.18
N ASN A 369 -17.78 28.38 -32.86
CA ASN A 369 -16.50 28.25 -32.17
C ASN A 369 -16.21 26.78 -31.85
N VAL A 370 -15.51 26.09 -32.75
CA VAL A 370 -14.99 24.76 -32.49
C VAL A 370 -13.68 24.88 -31.69
N ILE A 371 -13.64 24.28 -30.51
CA ILE A 371 -12.41 24.17 -29.71
C ILE A 371 -11.70 22.88 -30.14
N GLU A 372 -10.60 23.02 -30.87
CA GLU A 372 -9.76 21.90 -31.31
C GLU A 372 -8.42 21.90 -30.56
N ALA A 373 -7.87 20.71 -30.36
CA ALA A 373 -6.54 20.52 -29.83
C ALA A 373 -5.79 19.49 -30.68
N VAL A 374 -4.50 19.72 -30.90
CA VAL A 374 -3.65 18.82 -31.68
C VAL A 374 -3.04 17.76 -30.77
N TRP A 375 -3.14 16.50 -31.20
CA TRP A 375 -2.40 15.39 -30.60
C TRP A 375 -1.37 14.83 -31.60
N PRO A 376 -0.12 14.52 -31.17
CA PRO A 376 0.40 14.62 -29.80
C PRO A 376 0.67 16.05 -29.33
N ALA A 377 0.25 16.37 -28.11
CA ALA A 377 0.54 17.66 -27.49
C ALA A 377 2.01 17.75 -27.02
N ASP A 378 2.53 18.97 -26.96
CA ASP A 378 3.80 19.25 -26.30
C ASP A 378 3.58 19.35 -24.78
N PRO A 379 4.15 18.45 -23.95
CA PRO A 379 3.97 18.49 -22.50
C PRO A 379 4.66 19.70 -21.84
N LEU A 380 5.65 20.31 -22.50
CA LEU A 380 6.31 21.50 -21.97
C LEU A 380 5.59 22.78 -22.41
N ALA A 381 4.99 22.77 -23.60
CA ALA A 381 4.26 23.89 -24.19
C ALA A 381 4.99 25.23 -23.97
N VAL A 382 4.35 26.18 -23.29
CA VAL A 382 4.91 27.52 -22.98
C VAL A 382 6.16 27.48 -22.10
N ARG A 383 6.41 26.38 -21.36
CA ARG A 383 7.57 26.21 -20.46
C ARG A 383 8.80 25.63 -21.17
N ARG A 384 8.71 25.25 -22.46
CA ARG A 384 9.78 24.57 -23.20
C ARG A 384 11.11 25.30 -23.10
N GLU A 385 11.12 26.60 -23.40
CA GLU A 385 12.36 27.38 -23.42
C GLU A 385 13.04 27.43 -22.05
N GLU A 386 12.26 27.61 -20.98
CA GLU A 386 12.79 27.66 -19.61
C GLU A 386 13.32 26.30 -19.15
N VAL A 387 12.60 25.23 -19.46
CA VAL A 387 13.02 23.86 -19.15
C VAL A 387 14.28 23.47 -19.91
N GLU A 388 14.36 23.78 -21.21
CA GLU A 388 15.54 23.51 -22.03
C GLU A 388 16.75 24.32 -21.57
N ARG A 389 16.55 25.58 -21.15
CA ARG A 389 17.58 26.43 -20.54
C ARG A 389 18.09 25.82 -19.23
N GLY A 390 17.20 25.43 -18.33
CA GLY A 390 17.56 24.75 -17.08
C GLY A 390 18.32 23.45 -17.32
N ALA A 391 17.85 22.61 -18.23
CA ALA A 391 18.50 21.36 -18.60
C ALA A 391 19.89 21.57 -19.23
N ALA A 392 20.10 22.68 -19.96
CA ALA A 392 21.41 23.03 -20.49
C ALA A 392 22.39 23.44 -19.38
N LEU A 393 21.94 24.15 -18.35
CA LEU A 393 22.76 24.49 -17.18
C LEU A 393 23.23 23.24 -16.44
N VAL A 394 22.31 22.29 -16.15
CA VAL A 394 22.65 21.02 -15.49
C VAL A 394 23.64 20.21 -16.32
N ARG A 395 23.41 20.06 -17.63
CA ARG A 395 24.34 19.34 -18.53
C ARG A 395 25.73 19.98 -18.57
N ARG A 396 25.82 21.30 -18.58
CA ARG A 396 27.10 22.02 -18.51
C ARG A 396 27.83 21.78 -17.18
N ALA A 397 27.10 21.80 -16.06
CA ALA A 397 27.68 21.51 -14.74
C ALA A 397 28.20 20.07 -14.65
N LEU A 398 27.44 19.09 -15.14
CA LEU A 398 27.87 17.68 -15.19
C LEU A 398 29.13 17.48 -16.05
N ALA A 399 29.24 18.19 -17.18
CA ALA A 399 30.40 18.09 -18.07
C ALA A 399 31.65 18.79 -17.52
N ALA A 400 31.48 19.88 -16.76
CA ALA A 400 32.58 20.63 -16.17
C ALA A 400 33.24 19.94 -14.96
N GLY A 401 32.57 18.95 -14.35
CA GLY A 401 33.00 18.32 -13.10
C GLY A 401 32.73 19.21 -11.87
N PRO A 402 33.11 18.76 -10.66
CA PRO A 402 32.89 19.53 -9.44
C PRO A 402 33.60 20.89 -9.52
N GLY A 403 32.80 21.96 -9.56
CA GLY A 403 33.28 23.33 -9.59
C GLY A 403 33.77 23.82 -8.22
N ARG A 404 34.25 25.07 -8.17
CA ARG A 404 34.57 25.74 -6.91
C ARG A 404 33.29 25.89 -6.07
N PRO A 405 33.30 25.62 -4.75
CA PRO A 405 32.12 25.78 -3.90
C PRO A 405 31.54 27.19 -4.03
N CYS A 406 30.26 27.30 -4.37
CA CYS A 406 29.51 28.54 -4.25
C CYS A 406 29.05 28.73 -2.80
N ALA A 407 28.55 29.93 -2.47
CA ALA A 407 27.90 30.14 -1.18
C ALA A 407 26.65 29.26 -1.09
N ASP A 408 26.63 28.34 -0.12
CA ASP A 408 25.49 27.48 0.17
C ASP A 408 24.51 28.21 1.09
N VAL A 409 23.78 29.17 0.53
CA VAL A 409 22.87 30.04 1.29
C VAL A 409 21.69 29.25 1.87
N ASP A 410 21.27 28.20 1.18
CA ASP A 410 20.09 27.40 1.51
C ASP A 410 20.41 26.02 2.13
N GLY A 411 21.70 25.68 2.29
CA GLY A 411 22.15 24.43 2.94
C GLY A 411 22.09 23.17 2.06
N TRP A 412 21.94 23.31 0.75
CA TRP A 412 21.76 22.19 -0.18
C TRP A 412 22.99 21.28 -0.32
N ALA A 413 24.20 21.81 -0.15
CA ALA A 413 25.40 20.99 -0.28
C ALA A 413 25.47 19.97 0.86
N ALA A 414 25.15 20.39 2.09
CA ALA A 414 25.13 19.51 3.25
C ALA A 414 24.07 18.40 3.11
N ASP A 415 22.88 18.74 2.61
CA ASP A 415 21.80 17.77 2.40
C ASP A 415 22.16 16.73 1.32
N VAL A 416 22.73 17.17 0.20
CA VAL A 416 23.16 16.26 -0.87
C VAL A 416 24.27 15.33 -0.40
N ASP A 417 25.27 15.86 0.33
CA ASP A 417 26.36 15.04 0.87
C ASP A 417 25.84 14.00 1.87
N ALA A 418 24.88 14.37 2.72
CA ALA A 418 24.24 13.45 3.66
C ALA A 418 23.50 12.31 2.93
N LEU A 419 22.71 12.63 1.90
CA LEU A 419 21.96 11.65 1.10
C LEU A 419 22.88 10.72 0.30
N LEU A 420 23.98 11.25 -0.26
CA LEU A 420 24.99 10.43 -0.95
C LEU A 420 25.72 9.49 0.03
N ALA A 421 26.05 9.96 1.22
CA ALA A 421 26.65 9.13 2.27
C ALA A 421 25.70 8.02 2.75
N GLU A 422 24.40 8.31 2.88
CA GLU A 422 23.39 7.30 3.19
C GLU A 422 23.26 6.27 2.07
N ARG A 423 23.16 6.72 0.82
CA ARG A 423 23.11 5.82 -0.35
C ARG A 423 24.34 4.91 -0.42
N ALA A 424 25.54 5.43 -0.12
CA ALA A 424 26.76 4.63 -0.08
C ALA A 424 26.70 3.54 0.99
N ARG A 425 26.17 3.84 2.18
CA ARG A 425 25.98 2.86 3.26
C ARG A 425 24.96 1.77 2.91
N LEU A 426 23.90 2.10 2.17
CA LEU A 426 22.87 1.12 1.76
C LEU A 426 23.36 0.11 0.73
N ILE A 427 24.38 0.48 -0.06
CA ILE A 427 24.99 -0.40 -1.06
C ILE A 427 25.96 -1.39 -0.40
N GLU A 428 26.54 -1.03 0.76
CA GLU A 428 27.35 -1.95 1.55
C GLU A 428 26.44 -2.96 2.27
N PRO A 429 26.61 -4.27 2.03
CA PRO A 429 25.85 -5.27 2.77
C PRO A 429 26.20 -5.13 4.25
N PRO A 430 25.21 -4.99 5.16
CA PRO A 430 25.51 -4.87 6.58
C PRO A 430 26.25 -6.13 7.05
N VAL A 431 27.34 -5.93 7.79
CA VAL A 431 28.04 -7.04 8.45
C VAL A 431 27.07 -7.68 9.45
N ARG A 432 26.53 -8.84 9.09
CA ARG A 432 25.59 -9.58 9.96
C ARG A 432 26.40 -10.27 11.05
N ALA A 433 26.42 -9.69 12.25
CA ALA A 433 27.02 -10.33 13.41
C ALA A 433 26.30 -11.66 13.74
N LEU A 434 27.02 -12.57 14.42
CA LEU A 434 26.38 -13.74 15.01
C LEU A 434 25.30 -13.31 16.01
N PRO A 435 24.18 -14.04 16.12
CA PRO A 435 23.16 -13.77 17.13
C PRO A 435 23.76 -13.77 18.55
N GLY A 436 23.30 -12.85 19.42
CA GLY A 436 23.73 -12.79 20.83
C GLY A 436 23.30 -13.99 21.68
N GLN A 437 22.41 -14.85 21.15
CA GLN A 437 22.00 -16.12 21.75
C GLN A 437 22.14 -17.26 20.74
N LEU A 438 22.82 -18.35 21.14
CA LEU A 438 23.02 -19.53 20.30
C LEU A 438 22.63 -20.81 21.05
N SER A 439 22.13 -21.82 20.33
CA SER A 439 21.99 -23.17 20.89
C SER A 439 23.31 -23.92 20.88
N VAL A 440 23.47 -24.90 21.76
CA VAL A 440 24.64 -25.79 21.74
C VAL A 440 24.81 -26.49 20.37
N SER A 441 23.72 -26.93 19.75
CA SER A 441 23.76 -27.51 18.40
C SER A 441 24.27 -26.51 17.35
N SER A 442 23.97 -25.22 17.49
CA SER A 442 24.52 -24.17 16.61
C SER A 442 26.02 -23.99 16.82
N LEU A 443 26.49 -24.07 18.07
CA LEU A 443 27.90 -24.00 18.42
C LEU A 443 28.69 -25.20 17.88
N VAL A 444 28.13 -26.41 17.95
CA VAL A 444 28.70 -27.60 17.31
C VAL A 444 28.75 -27.42 15.78
N GLY A 445 27.71 -26.80 15.21
CA GLY A 445 27.69 -26.41 13.80
C GLY A 445 28.83 -25.47 13.43
N LEU A 446 29.10 -24.45 14.26
CA LEU A 446 30.24 -23.53 14.10
C LEU A 446 31.59 -24.25 14.21
N ALA A 447 31.72 -25.24 15.09
CA ALA A 447 32.95 -26.03 15.18
C ALA A 447 33.19 -26.92 13.95
N ARG A 448 32.12 -27.49 13.37
CA ARG A 448 32.19 -28.39 12.21
C ARG A 448 32.39 -27.66 10.88
N ASP A 449 31.69 -26.55 10.70
CA ASP A 449 31.66 -25.75 9.47
C ASP A 449 31.44 -24.28 9.85
N PRO A 450 32.51 -23.55 10.25
CA PRO A 450 32.37 -22.18 10.74
C PRO A 450 31.71 -21.26 9.72
N ALA A 451 32.13 -21.35 8.45
CA ALA A 451 31.64 -20.47 7.39
C ALA A 451 30.17 -20.74 7.04
N GLY A 452 29.80 -22.00 6.82
CA GLY A 452 28.42 -22.35 6.48
C GLY A 452 27.47 -22.23 7.67
N ALA A 453 27.91 -22.51 8.91
CA ALA A 453 27.09 -22.31 10.10
C ALA A 453 26.84 -20.83 10.38
N ALA A 454 27.86 -19.98 10.25
CA ALA A 454 27.68 -18.52 10.34
C ALA A 454 26.71 -18.02 9.26
N GLN A 455 26.82 -18.51 8.02
CA GLN A 455 25.90 -18.14 6.95
C GLN A 455 24.44 -18.56 7.26
N ARG A 456 24.22 -19.78 7.76
CA ARG A 456 22.87 -20.26 8.17
C ARG A 456 22.31 -19.46 9.35
N LEU A 457 23.15 -19.08 10.31
CA LEU A 457 22.74 -18.25 11.45
C LEU A 457 22.41 -16.81 11.02
N ARG A 458 23.12 -16.28 10.01
CA ARG A 458 22.88 -14.96 9.39
C ARG A 458 21.65 -14.95 8.47
N HIS A 459 21.34 -16.08 7.86
CA HIS A 459 20.24 -16.29 6.90
C HIS A 459 19.37 -17.48 7.34
N ARG A 460 18.46 -17.22 8.29
CA ARG A 460 17.50 -18.22 8.76
C ARG A 460 16.46 -18.51 7.68
N LEU A 461 16.79 -19.45 6.80
CA LEU A 461 15.84 -20.05 5.88
C LEU A 461 15.17 -21.25 6.56
N PRO A 462 13.86 -21.46 6.39
CA PRO A 462 13.21 -22.69 6.79
C PRO A 462 13.91 -23.88 6.11
N SER A 463 14.43 -24.82 6.90
CA SER A 463 14.95 -26.09 6.41
C SER A 463 13.85 -27.14 6.38
N ARG A 464 13.88 -28.05 5.40
CA ARG A 464 13.00 -29.23 5.44
C ARG A 464 13.24 -30.00 6.74
N PRO A 465 12.19 -30.49 7.42
CA PRO A 465 12.34 -31.39 8.57
C PRO A 465 13.20 -32.59 8.19
N ASP A 466 14.25 -32.86 8.95
CA ASP A 466 15.10 -34.04 8.76
C ASP A 466 14.43 -35.24 9.46
N PRO A 467 14.10 -36.34 8.74
CA PRO A 467 13.51 -37.53 9.33
C PRO A 467 14.32 -38.10 10.51
N HIS A 468 15.65 -38.01 10.48
CA HIS A 468 16.49 -38.47 11.59
C HIS A 468 16.38 -37.56 12.82
N ALA A 469 16.17 -36.26 12.63
CA ALA A 469 15.93 -35.32 13.73
C ALA A 469 14.55 -35.53 14.38
N LEU A 470 13.52 -35.84 13.57
CA LEU A 470 12.19 -36.20 14.06
C LEU A 470 12.24 -37.48 14.91
N LEU A 471 12.92 -38.53 14.42
CA LEU A 471 13.13 -39.78 15.15
C LEU A 471 13.92 -39.56 16.45
N GLY A 472 14.96 -38.72 16.39
CA GLY A 472 15.73 -38.30 17.56
C GLY A 472 14.83 -37.66 18.62
N ASN A 473 14.08 -36.61 18.27
CA ASN A 473 13.19 -35.92 19.20
C ASN A 473 12.16 -36.86 19.83
N ALA A 474 11.54 -37.75 19.03
CA ALA A 474 10.59 -38.74 19.53
C ALA A 474 11.24 -39.72 20.55
N PHE A 475 12.48 -40.11 20.32
CA PHE A 475 13.26 -40.93 21.25
C PHE A 475 13.56 -40.19 22.56
N HIS A 476 14.00 -38.92 22.51
CA HIS A 476 14.25 -38.11 23.72
C HIS A 476 12.97 -37.94 24.56
N SER A 477 11.84 -37.62 23.92
CA SER A 477 10.53 -37.53 24.60
C SER A 477 10.13 -38.84 25.27
N TRP A 478 10.48 -39.99 24.69
CA TRP A 478 10.23 -41.28 25.31
C TRP A 478 11.16 -41.56 26.50
N VAL A 479 12.47 -41.27 26.40
CA VAL A 479 13.44 -41.45 27.51
C VAL A 479 13.05 -40.60 28.72
N GLN A 480 12.59 -39.37 28.49
CA GLN A 480 12.08 -38.50 29.56
C GLN A 480 10.91 -39.15 30.32
N LYS A 481 9.95 -39.75 29.58
CA LYS A 481 8.82 -40.50 30.15
C LYS A 481 9.29 -41.77 30.86
N PHE A 482 10.30 -42.46 30.33
CA PHE A 482 10.86 -43.69 30.90
C PHE A 482 11.44 -43.47 32.31
N TYR A 483 12.13 -42.35 32.55
CA TYR A 483 12.66 -41.99 33.87
C TYR A 483 11.68 -41.23 34.78
N GLY A 484 10.43 -41.01 34.33
CA GLY A 484 9.38 -40.43 35.17
C GLY A 484 9.53 -38.93 35.46
N ALA A 485 10.20 -38.17 34.60
CA ALA A 485 10.28 -36.72 34.74
C ALA A 485 8.92 -36.06 34.39
N GLU A 486 8.41 -35.19 35.27
CA GLU A 486 7.18 -34.42 35.01
C GLU A 486 7.38 -33.48 33.82
N CYS A 487 6.53 -33.64 32.79
CA CYS A 487 6.56 -32.80 31.60
C CYS A 487 5.59 -31.64 31.78
N LEU A 488 6.07 -30.39 31.80
CA LEU A 488 5.21 -29.26 31.42
C LEU A 488 4.90 -29.43 29.93
N PHE A 489 3.62 -29.54 29.56
CA PHE A 489 3.18 -29.72 28.19
C PHE A 489 3.79 -28.66 27.25
N ASP A 490 4.39 -29.09 26.13
CA ASP A 490 4.78 -28.20 25.04
C ASP A 490 3.59 -28.05 24.06
N LEU A 491 3.57 -26.99 23.25
CA LEU A 491 2.52 -26.70 22.27
C LEU A 491 2.32 -27.84 21.24
N GLY A 492 3.33 -28.71 21.06
CA GLY A 492 3.26 -29.91 20.23
C GLY A 492 2.57 -31.12 20.88
N ASP A 493 2.34 -31.11 22.20
CA ASP A 493 1.69 -32.19 22.94
C ASP A 493 0.16 -32.07 22.98
N LEU A 494 -0.40 -31.02 22.37
CA LEU A 494 -1.84 -30.77 22.32
C LEU A 494 -2.54 -31.71 21.32
N PRO A 495 -3.69 -32.32 21.70
CA PRO A 495 -4.44 -33.20 20.80
C PRO A 495 -4.91 -32.43 19.56
N GLY A 496 -4.43 -32.84 18.38
CA GLY A 496 -4.62 -32.15 17.09
C GLY A 496 -3.32 -31.66 16.43
N ALA A 497 -2.20 -31.62 17.16
CA ALA A 497 -0.87 -31.36 16.60
C ALA A 497 -0.18 -32.63 16.02
N ALA A 498 -0.81 -33.79 16.17
CA ALA A 498 -0.28 -35.11 15.82
C ALA A 498 -0.39 -35.49 14.32
N ASP A 499 -0.62 -34.52 13.44
CA ASP A 499 -0.43 -34.70 11.99
C ASP A 499 1.06 -34.52 11.57
N SER A 500 1.97 -34.48 12.54
CA SER A 500 3.41 -34.58 12.26
C SER A 500 3.76 -36.02 11.94
N ASP A 501 4.18 -36.29 10.70
CA ASP A 501 4.83 -37.52 10.26
C ASP A 501 5.92 -37.95 11.26
N VAL A 502 5.55 -38.73 12.28
CA VAL A 502 6.52 -39.42 13.13
C VAL A 502 7.18 -40.42 12.20
N GLY A 503 8.45 -40.15 11.87
CA GLY A 503 9.27 -41.06 11.08
C GLY A 503 9.16 -42.50 11.59
N ASP A 504 9.32 -43.45 10.67
CA ASP A 504 9.25 -44.91 10.83
C ASP A 504 9.12 -45.43 12.28
N SER A 505 7.89 -45.65 12.73
CA SER A 505 7.57 -46.15 14.09
C SER A 505 8.32 -47.44 14.45
N ALA A 506 8.72 -48.23 13.46
CA ALA A 506 9.51 -49.44 13.68
C ALA A 506 10.95 -49.11 14.13
N GLU A 507 11.57 -48.07 13.56
CA GLU A 507 12.90 -47.61 13.99
C GLU A 507 12.87 -47.07 15.42
N LEU A 508 11.81 -46.34 15.80
CA LEU A 508 11.65 -45.84 17.16
C LEU A 508 11.53 -46.99 18.16
N ALA A 509 10.73 -48.02 17.86
CA ALA A 509 10.60 -49.20 18.71
C ALA A 509 11.94 -49.95 18.88
N ALA A 510 12.76 -50.04 17.83
CA ALA A 510 14.09 -50.64 17.90
C ALA A 510 15.03 -49.85 18.81
N LEU A 511 15.00 -48.51 18.76
CA LEU A 511 15.79 -47.65 19.66
C LEU A 511 15.34 -47.79 21.12
N GLN A 512 14.03 -47.88 21.38
CA GLN A 512 13.49 -48.10 22.73
C GLN A 512 13.94 -49.44 23.32
N ALA A 513 13.91 -50.51 22.53
CA ALA A 513 14.39 -51.83 22.94
C ALA A 513 15.90 -51.81 23.24
N ALA A 514 16.71 -51.26 22.33
CA ALA A 514 18.15 -51.14 22.51
C ALA A 514 18.53 -50.30 23.74
N PHE A 515 17.77 -49.23 24.02
CA PHE A 515 17.98 -48.43 25.22
C PHE A 515 17.64 -49.20 26.50
N THR A 516 16.56 -49.98 26.51
CA THR A 516 16.13 -50.76 27.68
C THR A 516 17.15 -51.84 28.07
N GLU A 517 17.87 -52.38 27.10
CA GLU A 517 18.97 -53.33 27.32
C GLU A 517 20.30 -52.65 27.70
N SER A 518 20.35 -51.32 27.70
CA SER A 518 21.58 -50.58 27.97
C SER A 518 21.97 -50.58 29.45
N PRO A 519 23.28 -50.45 29.77
CA PRO A 519 23.73 -50.24 31.15
C PRO A 519 23.14 -48.99 31.81
N TRP A 520 22.72 -48.01 31.01
CA TRP A 520 22.17 -46.75 31.49
C TRP A 520 20.72 -46.88 31.96
N ALA A 521 19.90 -47.73 31.31
CA ALA A 521 18.51 -47.96 31.71
C ALA A 521 18.36 -48.56 33.12
N ALA A 522 19.36 -49.29 33.60
CA ALA A 522 19.38 -49.84 34.95
C ALA A 522 19.83 -48.84 36.03
N ARG A 523 20.36 -47.67 35.65
CA ARG A 523 20.80 -46.63 36.59
C ARG A 523 19.66 -45.64 36.88
N THR A 524 19.64 -45.09 38.08
CA THR A 524 18.75 -43.98 38.44
C THR A 524 19.46 -42.65 38.18
N PRO A 525 18.95 -41.80 37.28
CA PRO A 525 19.53 -40.48 37.05
C PRO A 525 19.26 -39.55 38.24
N VAL A 526 20.21 -38.65 38.50
CA VAL A 526 20.10 -37.54 39.45
C VAL A 526 19.19 -36.45 38.88
N ALA A 527 19.32 -36.19 37.57
CA ALA A 527 18.51 -35.23 36.85
C ALA A 527 18.39 -35.65 35.38
N VAL A 528 17.28 -35.30 34.74
CA VAL A 528 16.95 -35.62 33.34
C VAL A 528 16.39 -34.36 32.69
N GLU A 529 16.74 -34.11 31.43
CA GLU A 529 16.25 -32.99 30.61
C GLU A 529 16.46 -31.61 31.28
N VAL A 530 17.65 -31.35 31.83
CA VAL A 530 17.97 -30.13 32.58
C VAL A 530 18.23 -28.96 31.62
N PRO A 531 17.36 -27.92 31.55
CA PRO A 531 17.62 -26.74 30.73
C PRO A 531 18.69 -25.87 31.39
N PHE A 532 19.51 -25.22 30.57
CA PHE A 532 20.48 -24.24 31.05
C PHE A 532 20.68 -23.10 30.06
N GLU A 533 21.06 -21.95 30.59
CA GLU A 533 21.60 -20.84 29.84
C GLU A 533 22.88 -20.38 30.52
N MET A 534 23.96 -20.23 29.76
CA MET A 534 25.23 -19.77 30.32
C MET A 534 25.97 -18.84 29.36
N PRO A 535 26.68 -17.83 29.88
CA PRO A 535 27.53 -17.00 29.06
C PRO A 535 28.82 -17.75 28.68
N ILE A 536 29.13 -17.81 27.38
CA ILE A 536 30.44 -18.20 26.86
C ILE A 536 31.00 -17.00 26.11
N GLY A 537 32.00 -16.33 26.71
CA GLY A 537 32.46 -15.02 26.24
C GLY A 537 31.33 -13.98 26.32
N GLU A 538 30.96 -13.39 25.19
CA GLU A 538 29.87 -12.40 25.11
C GLU A 538 28.52 -12.99 24.67
N THR A 539 28.49 -14.24 24.23
CA THR A 539 27.30 -14.91 23.69
C THR A 539 26.64 -15.76 24.76
N LEU A 540 25.31 -15.69 24.86
CA LEU A 540 24.56 -16.59 25.72
C LEU A 540 24.33 -17.91 24.98
N VAL A 541 24.81 -19.01 25.55
CA VAL A 541 24.61 -20.35 24.99
C VAL A 541 23.52 -21.06 25.79
N ARG A 542 22.50 -21.53 25.09
CA ARG A 542 21.39 -22.29 25.68
C ARG A 542 21.42 -23.74 25.23
N GLY A 543 21.06 -24.64 26.12
CA GLY A 543 21.00 -26.06 25.83
C GLY A 543 20.16 -26.81 26.83
N ARG A 544 20.10 -28.13 26.65
CA ARG A 544 19.44 -29.03 27.57
C ARG A 544 20.32 -30.27 27.75
N ILE A 545 20.56 -30.63 29.00
CA ILE A 545 21.34 -31.82 29.34
C ILE A 545 20.37 -32.99 29.43
N ASP A 546 20.59 -34.06 28.66
CA ASP A 546 19.64 -35.17 28.59
C ASP A 546 19.55 -35.93 29.92
N ALA A 547 20.67 -36.36 30.49
CA ALA A 547 20.69 -37.05 31.78
C ALA A 547 22.00 -36.87 32.55
N VAL A 548 21.92 -36.91 33.87
CA VAL A 548 23.06 -36.89 34.78
C VAL A 548 22.94 -38.03 35.78
N PHE A 549 24.02 -38.80 35.98
CA PHE A 549 24.06 -39.93 36.91
C PHE A 549 25.13 -39.70 37.98
N ALA A 550 24.83 -40.06 39.22
CA ALA A 550 25.82 -40.06 40.30
C ALA A 550 26.78 -41.24 40.14
N ASP A 551 28.07 -41.00 40.35
CA ASP A 551 29.10 -42.03 40.34
C ASP A 551 29.47 -42.47 41.78
N PRO A 552 29.94 -43.71 41.97
CA PRO A 552 30.26 -44.24 43.31
C PRO A 552 31.35 -43.47 44.06
N ASP A 553 32.18 -42.70 43.34
CA ASP A 553 33.27 -41.88 43.88
C ASP A 553 32.82 -40.47 44.30
N GLY A 554 31.51 -40.19 44.25
CA GLY A 554 30.94 -38.89 44.58
C GLY A 554 30.98 -37.88 43.41
N GLY A 555 31.46 -38.28 42.24
CA GLY A 555 31.35 -37.50 41.00
C GLY A 555 30.00 -37.66 40.31
N ALA A 556 29.84 -36.99 39.18
CA ALA A 556 28.68 -37.14 38.30
C ALA A 556 29.10 -37.39 36.86
N THR A 557 28.38 -38.26 36.15
CA THR A 557 28.53 -38.47 34.71
C THR A 557 27.30 -37.91 33.98
N VAL A 558 27.53 -36.88 33.16
CA VAL A 558 26.56 -36.33 32.22
C VAL A 558 26.55 -37.20 30.96
N VAL A 559 25.37 -37.62 30.52
CA VAL A 559 25.19 -38.46 29.33
C VAL A 559 24.27 -37.76 28.35
N ASP A 560 24.69 -37.71 27.09
CA ASP A 560 23.88 -37.28 25.95
C ASP A 560 23.57 -38.48 25.05
N TRP A 561 22.29 -38.63 24.70
CA TRP A 561 21.79 -39.75 23.93
C TRP A 561 21.86 -39.44 22.44
N LYS A 562 22.50 -40.30 21.65
CA LYS A 562 22.56 -40.17 20.19
C LYS A 562 21.88 -41.35 19.51
N THR A 563 20.92 -41.06 18.64
CA THR A 563 20.20 -42.06 17.82
C THR A 563 20.91 -42.40 16.51
N GLY A 564 21.89 -41.57 16.09
CA GLY A 564 22.71 -41.77 14.89
C GLY A 564 23.93 -42.68 15.11
N GLU A 565 24.82 -42.72 14.12
CA GLU A 565 26.08 -43.46 14.21
C GLU A 565 27.16 -42.71 14.99
N PRO A 566 28.10 -43.43 15.64
CA PRO A 566 29.28 -42.83 16.23
C PRO A 566 30.13 -42.05 15.20
N PRO A 567 30.71 -40.89 15.58
CA PRO A 567 31.58 -40.12 14.70
C PRO A 567 32.82 -40.93 14.33
N HIS A 568 33.13 -40.94 13.03
CA HIS A 568 34.30 -41.61 12.49
C HIS A 568 35.48 -40.63 12.36
N GLY A 569 36.56 -40.89 13.08
CA GLY A 569 37.81 -40.10 13.02
C GLY A 569 37.95 -39.04 14.11
N ALA A 570 39.20 -38.70 14.43
CA ALA A 570 39.56 -37.83 15.55
C ALA A 570 38.96 -36.41 15.46
N GLU A 571 38.79 -35.88 14.24
CA GLU A 571 38.23 -34.55 14.03
C GLU A 571 36.73 -34.49 14.31
N ALA A 572 35.96 -35.48 13.85
CA ALA A 572 34.52 -35.56 14.12
C ALA A 572 34.24 -35.77 15.63
N LEU A 573 35.11 -36.52 16.32
CA LEU A 573 35.08 -36.67 17.77
C LEU A 573 35.36 -35.34 18.49
N ARG A 574 36.37 -34.57 18.07
CA ARG A 574 36.64 -33.23 18.62
C ARG A 574 35.47 -32.27 18.42
N GLN A 575 34.85 -32.28 17.25
CA GLN A 575 33.69 -31.42 16.95
C GLN A 575 32.46 -31.79 17.79
N ALA A 576 32.20 -33.09 17.99
CA ALA A 576 31.14 -33.56 18.88
C ALA A 576 31.45 -33.25 20.35
N ALA A 577 32.71 -33.31 20.77
CA ALA A 577 33.16 -33.00 22.13
C ALA A 577 32.84 -31.57 22.57
N VAL A 578 32.64 -30.62 21.64
CA VAL A 578 32.16 -29.26 21.93
C VAL A 578 30.84 -29.27 22.69
N GLN A 579 29.91 -30.15 22.31
CA GLN A 579 28.62 -30.27 23.02
C GLN A 579 28.82 -30.71 24.46
N LEU A 580 29.62 -31.76 24.67
CA LEU A 580 29.89 -32.30 26.01
C LEU A 580 30.67 -31.33 26.88
N ALA A 581 31.61 -30.57 26.32
CA ALA A 581 32.32 -29.51 27.05
C ALA A 581 31.36 -28.47 27.62
N VAL A 582 30.39 -28.00 26.82
CA VAL A 582 29.37 -27.08 27.30
C VAL A 582 28.50 -27.72 28.38
N TYR A 583 28.11 -29.00 28.22
CA TYR A 583 27.29 -29.69 29.22
C TYR A 583 28.03 -29.92 30.54
N ARG A 584 29.34 -30.21 30.49
CA ARG A 584 30.21 -30.31 31.67
C ARG A 584 30.26 -29.00 32.44
N MET A 585 30.52 -27.89 31.73
CA MET A 585 30.58 -26.56 32.33
C MET A 585 29.20 -26.15 32.90
N ALA A 586 28.12 -26.42 32.16
CA ALA A 586 26.77 -26.11 32.58
C ALA A 586 26.39 -26.88 33.86
N TRP A 587 26.63 -28.20 33.92
CA TRP A 587 26.32 -28.98 35.11
C TRP A 587 27.21 -28.60 36.31
N ALA A 588 28.51 -28.38 36.09
CA ALA A 588 29.41 -27.94 37.15
C ALA A 588 28.95 -26.61 37.77
N ALA A 589 28.51 -25.67 36.95
CA ALA A 589 27.96 -24.39 37.40
C ALA A 589 26.62 -24.55 38.13
N LEU A 590 25.69 -25.36 37.59
CA LEU A 590 24.37 -25.58 38.18
C LEU A 590 24.44 -26.32 39.53
N ALA A 591 25.34 -27.30 39.66
CA ALA A 591 25.51 -28.10 40.86
C ALA A 591 26.51 -27.50 41.87
N GLY A 592 27.22 -26.44 41.51
CA GLY A 592 28.24 -25.81 42.36
C GLY A 592 29.45 -26.69 42.66
N VAL A 593 29.84 -27.56 41.71
CA VAL A 593 30.94 -28.51 41.85
C VAL A 593 32.10 -28.17 40.93
N ALA A 594 33.30 -28.68 41.22
CA ALA A 594 34.45 -28.50 40.34
C ALA A 594 34.23 -29.24 39.01
N GLU A 595 34.60 -28.64 37.88
CA GLU A 595 34.47 -29.31 36.58
C GLU A 595 35.20 -30.65 36.51
N SER A 596 36.26 -30.86 37.30
CA SER A 596 37.01 -32.11 37.38
C SER A 596 36.24 -33.27 38.01
N SER A 597 35.15 -33.00 38.75
CA SER A 597 34.27 -34.04 39.31
C SER A 597 33.10 -34.39 38.38
N VAL A 598 33.04 -33.80 37.18
CA VAL A 598 31.99 -34.03 36.19
C VAL A 598 32.57 -34.70 34.96
N ARG A 599 32.16 -35.95 34.72
CA ARG A 599 32.47 -36.72 33.51
C ARG A 599 31.37 -36.52 32.47
N THR A 600 31.69 -36.70 31.20
CA THR A 600 30.73 -36.60 30.10
C THR A 600 30.88 -37.76 29.13
N ALA A 601 29.77 -38.30 28.65
CA ALA A 601 29.78 -39.37 27.65
C ALA A 601 28.66 -39.19 26.63
N PHE A 602 28.89 -39.65 25.41
CA PHE A 602 27.82 -39.93 24.45
C PHE A 602 27.44 -41.40 24.55
N TYR A 603 26.14 -41.69 24.53
CA TYR A 603 25.66 -43.05 24.33
C TYR A 603 24.95 -43.17 22.99
N TYR A 604 25.54 -43.95 22.08
CA TYR A 604 24.98 -44.23 20.77
C TYR A 604 24.06 -45.43 20.85
N VAL A 605 22.75 -45.16 20.92
CA VAL A 605 21.70 -46.15 21.24
C VAL A 605 21.69 -47.30 20.24
N ARG A 606 21.77 -46.99 18.94
CA ARG A 606 21.77 -47.99 17.85
C ARG A 606 23.01 -48.88 17.88
N ALA A 607 24.16 -48.35 18.32
CA ALA A 607 25.42 -49.07 18.39
C ALA A 607 25.68 -49.72 19.76
N GLY A 608 24.81 -49.48 20.75
CA GLY A 608 24.98 -49.97 22.13
C GLY A 608 26.26 -49.50 22.82
N THR A 609 26.92 -48.44 22.33
CA THR A 609 28.28 -48.08 22.72
C THR A 609 28.31 -46.72 23.43
N THR A 610 29.03 -46.66 24.56
CA THR A 610 29.34 -45.40 25.26
C THR A 610 30.69 -44.88 24.79
N VAL A 611 30.73 -43.64 24.30
CA VAL A 611 31.94 -42.97 23.83
C VAL A 611 32.27 -41.84 24.81
N VAL A 612 33.47 -41.93 25.40
CA VAL A 612 34.01 -40.91 26.31
C VAL A 612 35.17 -40.23 25.58
N PRO A 613 35.08 -38.94 25.24
CA PRO A 613 36.21 -38.22 24.64
C PRO A 613 37.38 -38.10 25.62
N ASP A 614 38.61 -38.31 25.14
CA ASP A 614 39.83 -38.18 25.95
C ASP A 614 40.13 -36.72 26.34
N GLU A 615 39.78 -35.77 25.48
CA GLU A 615 39.97 -34.34 25.68
C GLU A 615 38.70 -33.57 25.34
N LEU A 616 38.34 -32.60 26.19
CA LEU A 616 37.22 -31.68 25.98
C LEU A 616 37.77 -30.25 25.79
N PRO A 617 37.23 -29.47 24.85
CA PRO A 617 37.64 -28.08 24.66
C PRO A 617 37.41 -27.23 25.92
N SER A 618 38.37 -26.35 26.19
CA SER A 618 38.33 -25.37 27.28
C SER A 618 37.35 -24.23 27.00
N ALA A 619 36.97 -23.49 28.05
CA ALA A 619 36.12 -22.30 27.91
C ALA A 619 36.70 -21.25 26.94
N ALA A 620 38.03 -21.13 26.86
CA ALA A 620 38.70 -20.21 25.93
C ALA A 620 38.60 -20.68 24.47
N GLU A 621 38.71 -21.99 24.21
CA GLU A 621 38.54 -22.56 22.88
C GLU A 621 37.08 -22.45 22.42
N LEU A 622 36.12 -22.69 23.32
CA LEU A 622 34.69 -22.47 23.05
C LEU A 622 34.38 -21.00 22.75
N ALA A 623 34.98 -20.06 23.49
CA ALA A 623 34.87 -18.63 23.21
C ALA A 623 35.51 -18.26 21.86
N GLY A 624 36.59 -18.92 21.47
CA GLY A 624 37.26 -18.75 20.17
C GLY A 624 36.36 -19.08 18.99
N LEU A 625 35.51 -20.12 19.12
CA LEU A 625 34.51 -20.49 18.10
C LEU A 625 33.43 -19.42 17.87
N LEU A 626 33.24 -18.53 18.84
CA LEU A 626 32.24 -17.47 18.83
C LEU A 626 32.79 -16.14 18.31
N ILE A 627 34.08 -16.06 17.99
CA ILE A 627 34.71 -14.90 17.39
C ILE A 627 34.56 -15.02 15.87
N ASP A 628 33.89 -14.06 15.25
CA ASP A 628 33.70 -13.99 13.79
C ASP A 628 35.08 -14.11 13.08
N PRO A 629 35.25 -14.96 12.05
CA PRO A 629 36.51 -15.07 11.30
C PRO A 629 37.03 -13.73 10.75
N ASP A 630 36.16 -12.72 10.60
CA ASP A 630 36.50 -11.38 10.11
C ASP A 630 36.91 -10.38 11.21
N GLY A 631 36.94 -10.78 12.49
CA GLY A 631 37.60 -10.04 13.57
C GLY A 631 37.06 -8.66 13.95
N LYS A 632 35.88 -8.23 13.47
CA LYS A 632 35.29 -6.91 13.79
C LYS A 632 33.95 -7.04 14.50
N ARG A 633 33.93 -6.56 15.76
CA ARG A 633 32.76 -6.54 16.65
C ARG A 633 31.90 -5.31 16.42
N CYS A 634 30.59 -5.48 16.52
CA CYS A 634 29.63 -4.39 16.74
C CYS A 634 29.27 -4.41 18.23
N ASP A 635 29.49 -3.31 18.93
CA ASP A 635 29.32 -3.16 20.38
C ASP A 635 27.84 -2.95 20.76
N PRO A 636 27.20 -3.89 21.50
CA PRO A 636 25.95 -3.62 22.18
C PRO A 636 26.26 -3.37 23.67
N ARG A 637 26.11 -2.12 24.10
CA ARG A 637 26.20 -1.67 25.50
C ARG A 637 25.54 -2.67 26.46
N ARG A 638 26.31 -3.27 27.36
CA ARG A 638 25.86 -4.14 28.47
C ARG A 638 25.66 -3.35 29.77
N PRO A 639 24.70 -3.72 30.64
CA PRO A 639 24.86 -3.65 32.09
C PRO A 639 25.56 -4.90 32.65
N SER A 640 26.11 -4.75 33.85
CA SER A 640 27.10 -5.61 34.52
C SER A 640 26.63 -7.01 34.95
N ILE A 641 27.57 -7.96 34.82
CA ILE A 641 27.86 -9.19 35.59
C ILE A 641 26.82 -9.64 36.62
N GLY A 642 26.29 -10.86 36.45
CA GLY A 642 25.59 -11.68 37.45
C GLY A 642 25.67 -13.17 37.09
N GLU A 643 25.87 -14.01 38.11
CA GLU A 643 26.06 -15.47 38.06
C GLU A 643 24.91 -16.25 37.40
N ALA A 644 25.16 -17.50 37.02
CA ALA A 644 24.16 -18.42 36.50
C ALA A 644 22.95 -18.52 37.45
N VAL A 645 21.76 -18.20 36.94
CA VAL A 645 20.50 -18.27 37.68
C VAL A 645 19.71 -19.48 37.19
N PRO A 646 19.15 -20.32 38.08
CA PRO A 646 18.20 -21.35 37.68
C PRO A 646 16.94 -20.71 37.08
N VAL A 647 16.54 -21.16 35.89
CA VAL A 647 15.25 -20.79 35.29
C VAL A 647 14.17 -21.50 36.09
N VAL A 648 13.52 -20.76 36.99
CA VAL A 648 12.27 -21.19 37.63
C VAL A 648 11.16 -20.99 36.61
N THR A 649 10.64 -22.09 36.08
CA THR A 649 9.30 -22.13 35.47
C THR A 649 8.24 -22.29 36.55
#